data_AF-A0A6A9UUJ1-F1
#
_entry.id   AF-A0A6A9UUJ1-F1
#
_cell.length_a   1.000
_cell.length_b   1.000
_cell.length_c   1.000
_cell.angle_alpha   90.00
_cell.angle_beta   90.00
_cell.angle_gamma   90.00
#
_symmetry.space_group_name_H-M   'P 1'
#
loop_
_entity.id
_entity.type
_entity.pdbx_description
1 polymer ?
#
loop_
_entity_poly.entity_id
_entity_poly.type
_entity_poly.pdbx_seq_one_letter_code
_entity_poly.pdbx_strand_id
1 'polypeptide(L)'
;MSTTPRTRWVPLAALTVATTLLAALLGVPGARPAAAAAGTTFEAEAVTVVLAGGATRSSCAGCSGGAKVGDLSDRATVTVPDVVAPAAGRYEVTVHYLSGDDSRTLRIAAGDEPPVDVRVPSTGGWDRVGTSTVALDLAAGENTLVLTSRPGGYGPDLDRLTVEGVTAVDHRIVDPDAADPVPVDPTPADRGRVATVRSGDVVISYSQAGGTADVRWRGGRGAQVRGLYSAVRLGEELVSTKQYDGRCRLQGLVATCAAPGRPTLRQVFEPDGERGFSIRLEVTDAGRPVATSMMVPVATDQPGSVSLGAQGDPRMVLVPFDNDHWVRYEAPAVSDVTPARRSFEVSTVFDPRSGRGLVVGSLDRDTWKSGVVADGNDDGGLDRLQAAAGLTDWSYDYGDGMNRHQFNREGKPHGTVSGRTVASPRMYLGLFEDWRTGMETFGRLAGEAADARSWDGGTPFGFNSWGGLGARGGDPATMEATSRFLAEELPGFRSSSSEAGPYVGIDSYWDKMLRPEYAFEDPRTSWQHLEEYVATVRSRGQEPALYFQPFANFYAEGLDSPVAATALCEGCPDQTFREMALKVDGVPVSIDGAWALDPTNPGVQNRARIALTKFRELGVRYVKLDFLTHGYVEADSWYDPQVQTGQQAFAQGMDLVRGYLGEDTFVDLAISPVFAATWAHARRISCDVHGALNNWHPEDPDRYQKSTEYLLNSLSYGWWLDQVYAYNDGDHIQFGNYEYDDQANAYLLDDPYPSIWPEGQNRARVTSAVITGVYLVSEDLTPTGHPTIRARARELLQNPAVNRLAEHGDSFAPVDPGPDAFTAADTFWSRHGSTTYLAAFNYGSSPRPVSLDLERLGLDGDRYLLSELWTGRTGTVRDRLSASVPAEDVRLFAITPAG
;
A
#
# COMPACT_ATOMS: atom_id res chain seq x y z
N MET A 1 5.69 50.34 -73.49
CA MET A 1 4.54 51.23 -73.21
C MET A 1 3.29 50.39 -73.15
N SER A 2 2.40 50.70 -72.19
CA SER A 2 1.01 50.24 -72.06
C SER A 2 0.77 48.79 -71.66
N THR A 3 0.32 48.54 -70.42
CA THR A 3 -1.06 48.62 -69.89
C THR A 3 -1.97 47.47 -70.33
N THR A 4 -2.43 46.74 -69.31
CA THR A 4 -3.63 45.91 -69.12
C THR A 4 -4.87 46.21 -69.99
N PRO A 5 -5.94 45.37 -69.99
CA PRO A 5 -6.09 44.00 -69.44
C PRO A 5 -6.86 43.01 -70.37
N ARG A 6 -6.90 41.71 -70.01
CA ARG A 6 -7.98 40.79 -70.42
C ARG A 6 -8.38 39.83 -69.28
N THR A 7 -9.65 39.98 -68.92
CA THR A 7 -10.66 39.05 -68.39
C THR A 7 -10.37 37.54 -68.37
N ARG A 8 -10.75 36.87 -67.26
CA ARG A 8 -11.82 35.84 -67.18
C ARG A 8 -12.06 35.31 -65.75
N TRP A 9 -13.26 34.75 -65.58
CA TRP A 9 -14.07 34.35 -64.41
C TRP A 9 -13.59 33.07 -63.64
N VAL A 10 -13.59 33.03 -62.27
CA VAL A 10 -14.60 32.47 -61.27
C VAL A 10 -14.40 30.95 -60.96
N PRO A 11 -14.63 30.38 -59.73
CA PRO A 11 -14.66 30.89 -58.34
C PRO A 11 -13.98 30.01 -57.22
N LEU A 12 -13.92 30.57 -56.00
CA LEU A 12 -14.05 30.02 -54.62
C LEU A 12 -13.23 28.79 -54.14
N ALA A 13 -12.42 28.98 -53.08
CA ALA A 13 -12.79 28.69 -51.68
C ALA A 13 -11.71 29.16 -50.68
N ALA A 14 -12.17 29.49 -49.46
CA ALA A 14 -11.42 29.68 -48.21
C ALA A 14 -10.50 30.91 -48.07
N LEU A 15 -10.87 31.87 -47.22
CA LEU A 15 -10.33 32.03 -45.86
C LEU A 15 -10.85 33.35 -45.23
N THR A 16 -10.98 33.32 -43.90
CA THR A 16 -10.94 34.47 -42.96
C THR A 16 -12.02 35.55 -43.06
N VAL A 17 -12.91 35.57 -42.07
CA VAL A 17 -13.59 36.80 -41.64
C VAL A 17 -13.24 37.04 -40.17
N ALA A 18 -12.43 38.07 -39.95
CA ALA A 18 -12.47 38.85 -38.73
C ALA A 18 -13.35 40.09 -38.94
N THR A 19 -14.01 40.48 -37.86
CA THR A 19 -14.58 41.80 -37.54
C THR A 19 -15.89 42.26 -38.20
N THR A 20 -16.96 42.11 -37.41
CA THR A 20 -17.84 43.20 -36.89
C THR A 20 -18.28 44.31 -37.83
N LEU A 21 -19.60 44.47 -37.98
CA LEU A 21 -20.40 45.61 -37.51
C LEU A 21 -21.74 45.62 -38.27
N LEU A 22 -22.87 45.66 -37.58
CA LEU A 22 -23.73 46.86 -37.62
C LEU A 22 -24.93 46.75 -36.67
N ALA A 23 -25.27 47.93 -36.13
CA ALA A 23 -26.50 48.35 -35.46
C ALA A 23 -26.58 47.99 -33.96
N ALA A 24 -26.69 48.94 -33.03
CA ALA A 24 -26.97 50.38 -33.11
C ALA A 24 -26.39 51.03 -31.84
N LEU A 25 -25.58 52.09 -31.91
CA LEU A 25 -25.94 53.50 -32.14
C LEU A 25 -27.13 53.98 -31.28
N LEU A 26 -26.73 54.62 -30.18
CA LEU A 26 -27.46 55.58 -29.35
C LEU A 26 -28.47 55.02 -28.35
N GLY A 27 -27.91 54.46 -27.29
CA GLY A 27 -28.52 54.42 -25.96
C GLY A 27 -27.47 53.91 -24.99
N VAL A 28 -27.11 54.69 -23.96
CA VAL A 28 -26.39 54.14 -22.81
C VAL A 28 -27.45 53.66 -21.82
N PRO A 29 -27.65 52.34 -21.68
CA PRO A 29 -28.11 51.76 -20.43
C PRO A 29 -26.99 50.94 -19.79
N GLY A 30 -26.92 51.05 -18.46
CA GLY A 30 -25.87 50.57 -17.59
C GLY A 30 -25.33 49.18 -17.89
N ALA A 31 -24.03 49.04 -17.60
CA ALA A 31 -23.38 47.76 -17.39
C ALA A 31 -24.30 46.85 -16.56
N ARG A 32 -24.76 45.77 -17.18
CA ARG A 32 -25.14 44.58 -16.41
C ARG A 32 -23.85 44.09 -15.76
N PRO A 33 -23.85 43.77 -14.45
CA PRO A 33 -22.67 43.20 -13.82
C PRO A 33 -22.29 41.91 -14.53
N ALA A 34 -20.98 41.73 -14.74
CA ALA A 34 -20.43 40.45 -15.12
C ALA A 34 -20.96 39.38 -14.16
N ALA A 35 -21.36 38.22 -14.68
CA ALA A 35 -21.68 37.08 -13.85
C ALA A 35 -20.47 36.81 -12.93
N ALA A 36 -20.71 36.82 -11.62
CA ALA A 36 -19.70 36.42 -10.64
C ALA A 36 -19.22 35.01 -10.98
N ALA A 37 -17.90 34.80 -10.97
CA ALA A 37 -17.34 33.46 -11.08
C ALA A 37 -17.93 32.59 -9.96
N ALA A 38 -18.36 31.36 -10.29
CA ALA A 38 -18.85 30.44 -9.26
C ALA A 38 -17.71 30.13 -8.27
N GLY A 39 -17.99 30.19 -6.97
CA GLY A 39 -17.00 29.83 -5.95
C GLY A 39 -16.81 28.32 -5.85
N THR A 40 -15.57 27.90 -5.59
CA THR A 40 -15.22 26.50 -5.35
C THR A 40 -15.43 26.15 -3.88
N THR A 41 -16.03 24.99 -3.62
CA THR A 41 -16.35 24.52 -2.26
C THR A 41 -15.35 23.48 -1.78
N PHE A 42 -14.90 23.62 -0.53
CA PHE A 42 -14.03 22.69 0.19
C PHE A 42 -14.75 22.27 1.47
N GLU A 43 -15.18 21.00 1.56
CA GLU A 43 -15.83 20.47 2.78
C GLU A 43 -14.82 20.39 3.92
N ALA A 44 -15.18 20.86 5.12
CA ALA A 44 -14.25 20.89 6.25
C ALA A 44 -13.93 19.46 6.74
N GLU A 45 -14.89 18.55 6.62
CA GLU A 45 -14.75 17.15 6.96
C GLU A 45 -14.02 16.32 5.89
N ALA A 46 -13.68 16.91 4.74
CA ALA A 46 -13.04 16.16 3.65
C ALA A 46 -11.76 15.46 4.14
N VAL A 47 -11.49 14.29 3.58
CA VAL A 47 -10.30 13.49 3.94
C VAL A 47 -8.99 14.20 3.59
N THR A 48 -9.01 15.08 2.60
CA THR A 48 -7.87 15.93 2.23
C THR A 48 -7.60 17.05 3.23
N VAL A 49 -8.56 17.38 4.11
CA VAL A 49 -8.39 18.39 5.15
C VAL A 49 -7.64 17.79 6.33
N VAL A 50 -6.51 18.39 6.68
CA VAL A 50 -5.66 17.95 7.79
C VAL A 50 -6.14 18.61 9.08
N LEU A 51 -6.42 17.79 10.09
CA LEU A 51 -6.84 18.24 11.42
C LEU A 51 -5.69 18.03 12.41
N ALA A 52 -5.45 19.01 13.28
CA ALA A 52 -4.44 18.93 14.32
C ALA A 52 -4.92 19.59 15.62
N GLY A 53 -4.23 19.30 16.73
CA GLY A 53 -4.43 20.00 18.00
C GLY A 53 -5.81 19.83 18.65
N GLY A 54 -6.47 18.71 18.37
CA GLY A 54 -7.74 18.32 18.98
C GLY A 54 -9.00 18.66 18.18
N ALA A 55 -8.90 19.19 16.96
CA ALA A 55 -10.05 19.32 16.07
C ALA A 55 -10.58 17.93 15.66
N THR A 56 -11.90 17.73 15.72
CA THR A 56 -12.52 16.41 15.46
C THR A 56 -13.63 16.50 14.42
N ARG A 57 -13.82 15.42 13.67
CA ARG A 57 -14.98 15.27 12.77
C ARG A 57 -16.17 14.75 13.58
N SER A 58 -17.35 15.29 13.34
CA SER A 58 -18.59 14.84 13.97
C SER A 58 -19.78 14.91 13.01
N SER A 59 -20.77 14.05 13.21
CA SER A 59 -21.98 14.05 12.39
C SER A 59 -22.79 15.34 12.59
N CYS A 60 -23.34 15.88 11.51
CA CYS A 60 -24.18 17.06 11.53
C CYS A 60 -25.25 16.98 10.42
N ALA A 61 -26.50 16.73 10.82
CA ALA A 61 -27.60 16.57 9.86
C ALA A 61 -27.93 17.86 9.06
N GLY A 62 -27.56 19.03 9.60
CA GLY A 62 -27.78 20.33 8.96
C GLY A 62 -26.61 20.83 8.10
N CYS A 63 -25.51 20.10 8.06
CA CYS A 63 -24.26 20.45 7.39
C CYS A 63 -24.21 19.87 5.96
N SER A 64 -23.41 20.46 5.07
CA SER A 64 -23.02 19.76 3.85
C SER A 64 -22.24 18.49 4.20
N GLY A 65 -22.30 17.50 3.30
CA GLY A 65 -21.72 16.17 3.53
C GLY A 65 -22.27 15.38 4.73
N GLY A 66 -23.15 15.94 5.55
CA GLY A 66 -23.70 15.31 6.75
C GLY A 66 -22.76 15.33 7.96
N ALA A 67 -21.68 16.09 7.91
CA ALA A 67 -20.67 16.17 8.97
C ALA A 67 -20.10 17.58 9.13
N LYS A 68 -19.30 17.78 10.16
CA LYS A 68 -18.62 19.05 10.48
C LYS A 68 -17.31 18.77 11.21
N VAL A 69 -16.44 19.78 11.27
CA VAL A 69 -15.25 19.77 12.11
C VAL A 69 -15.46 20.67 13.31
N GLY A 70 -15.40 20.10 14.51
CA GLY A 70 -15.56 20.81 15.79
C GLY A 70 -14.28 20.83 16.62
N ASP A 71 -14.43 21.17 17.90
CA ASP A 71 -13.34 21.18 18.90
C ASP A 71 -12.16 22.09 18.53
N LEU A 72 -12.44 23.20 17.82
CA LEU A 72 -11.43 24.16 17.39
C LEU A 72 -10.91 25.01 18.56
N SER A 73 -10.14 24.41 19.47
CA SER A 73 -9.46 25.09 20.58
C SER A 73 -8.38 26.08 20.11
N ASP A 74 -7.71 26.74 21.04
CA ASP A 74 -6.59 27.65 20.73
C ASP A 74 -5.29 26.94 20.31
N ARG A 75 -5.30 25.60 20.33
CA ARG A 75 -4.24 24.73 19.82
C ARG A 75 -4.65 23.96 18.57
N ALA A 76 -5.95 23.94 18.28
CA ALA A 76 -6.51 23.19 17.17
C ALA A 76 -6.33 23.95 15.84
N THR A 77 -6.04 23.19 14.80
CA THR A 77 -5.84 23.71 13.44
C THR A 77 -6.60 22.85 12.43
N VAL A 78 -7.23 23.50 11.46
CA VAL A 78 -7.88 22.87 10.30
C VAL A 78 -7.21 23.42 9.05
N THR A 79 -6.53 22.54 8.32
CA THR A 79 -5.73 22.91 7.14
C THR A 79 -6.41 22.38 5.89
N VAL A 80 -6.88 23.31 5.06
CA VAL A 80 -7.53 23.04 3.77
C VAL A 80 -6.49 23.23 2.67
N PRO A 81 -5.94 22.15 2.10
CA PRO A 81 -4.99 22.25 0.99
C PRO A 81 -5.72 22.57 -0.33
N ASP A 82 -4.97 22.58 -1.42
CA ASP A 82 -5.49 22.46 -2.78
C ASP A 82 -6.31 23.65 -3.31
N VAL A 83 -6.11 24.86 -2.76
CA VAL A 83 -6.81 26.06 -3.22
C VAL A 83 -6.03 26.75 -4.33
N VAL A 84 -6.40 26.50 -5.59
CA VAL A 84 -5.65 26.97 -6.77
C VAL A 84 -6.17 28.32 -7.27
N ALA A 85 -5.40 29.38 -7.02
CA ALA A 85 -5.71 30.71 -7.49
C ALA A 85 -5.08 30.97 -8.88
N PRO A 86 -5.87 31.40 -9.88
CA PRO A 86 -5.36 31.59 -11.25
C PRO A 86 -4.34 32.73 -11.39
N ALA A 87 -4.29 33.65 -10.43
CA ALA A 87 -3.31 34.71 -10.33
C ALA A 87 -3.15 35.15 -8.87
N ALA A 88 -2.02 35.74 -8.51
CA ALA A 88 -1.84 36.34 -7.20
C ALA A 88 -2.80 37.52 -7.04
N GLY A 89 -3.50 37.59 -5.90
CA GLY A 89 -4.52 38.61 -5.70
C GLY A 89 -5.38 38.34 -4.47
N ARG A 90 -6.41 39.17 -4.30
CA ARG A 90 -7.31 39.11 -3.16
C ARG A 90 -8.59 38.36 -3.52
N TYR A 91 -8.90 37.31 -2.77
CA TYR A 91 -10.01 36.38 -3.01
C TYR A 91 -10.97 36.38 -1.83
N GLU A 92 -12.28 36.29 -2.11
CA GLU A 92 -13.32 36.18 -1.08
C GLU A 92 -13.47 34.73 -0.64
N VAL A 93 -13.36 34.49 0.66
CA VAL A 93 -13.51 33.21 1.33
C VAL A 93 -14.74 33.28 2.24
N THR A 94 -15.79 32.55 1.87
CA THR A 94 -16.98 32.35 2.69
C THR A 94 -16.83 31.08 3.51
N VAL A 95 -16.78 31.22 4.82
CA VAL A 95 -16.84 30.10 5.77
C VAL A 95 -18.28 29.81 6.12
N HIS A 96 -18.68 28.56 5.97
CA HIS A 96 -19.92 27.99 6.48
C HIS A 96 -19.59 27.35 7.83
N TYR A 97 -20.26 27.78 8.89
CA TYR A 97 -19.88 27.47 10.27
C TYR A 97 -21.11 27.26 11.16
N LEU A 98 -20.92 26.66 12.33
CA LEU A 98 -21.94 26.48 13.36
C LEU A 98 -21.43 27.05 14.68
N SER A 99 -22.27 27.81 15.38
CA SER A 99 -21.89 28.43 16.64
C SER A 99 -23.05 28.47 17.61
N GLY A 100 -22.87 27.84 18.78
CA GLY A 100 -23.83 27.89 19.88
C GLY A 100 -23.94 29.25 20.57
N ASP A 101 -22.98 30.15 20.39
CA ASP A 101 -22.91 31.45 21.07
C ASP A 101 -22.22 32.54 20.22
N ASP A 102 -22.28 33.80 20.68
CA ASP A 102 -21.70 34.96 19.99
C ASP A 102 -20.22 35.24 20.33
N SER A 103 -19.58 34.38 21.14
CA SER A 103 -18.21 34.61 21.64
C SER A 103 -17.13 33.98 20.75
N ARG A 104 -17.51 33.13 19.79
CA ARG A 104 -16.58 32.44 18.90
C ARG A 104 -15.95 33.39 17.89
N THR A 105 -14.66 33.17 17.61
CA THR A 105 -13.94 33.88 16.55
C THR A 105 -13.04 32.88 15.85
N LEU A 106 -13.12 32.86 14.52
CA LEU A 106 -12.27 32.07 13.65
C LEU A 106 -11.13 32.95 13.15
N ARG A 107 -9.96 32.38 12.88
CA ARG A 107 -8.85 33.05 12.22
C ARG A 107 -8.45 32.23 11.01
N ILE A 108 -8.21 32.89 9.87
CA ILE A 108 -7.84 32.20 8.63
C ILE A 108 -6.58 32.84 8.05
N ALA A 109 -5.59 32.01 7.75
CA ALA A 109 -4.37 32.37 7.02
C ALA A 109 -4.33 31.64 5.68
N ALA A 110 -3.63 32.22 4.70
CA ALA A 110 -3.26 31.55 3.46
C ALA A 110 -1.74 31.35 3.45
N GLY A 111 -1.29 30.09 3.57
CA GLY A 111 0.12 29.77 3.81
C GLY A 111 0.65 30.47 5.07
N ASP A 112 1.80 31.13 4.94
CA ASP A 112 2.49 31.84 6.03
C ASP A 112 2.02 33.29 6.23
N GLU A 113 0.98 33.73 5.53
CA GLU A 113 0.44 35.08 5.69
C GLU A 113 -0.19 35.27 7.08
N PRO A 114 -0.15 36.50 7.65
CA PRO A 114 -0.76 36.77 8.94
C PRO A 114 -2.26 36.41 8.97
N PRO A 115 -2.74 35.65 9.97
CA PRO A 115 -4.12 35.21 10.01
C PRO A 115 -5.09 36.39 10.21
N VAL A 116 -6.17 36.38 9.42
CA VAL A 116 -7.27 37.35 9.48
C VAL A 116 -8.37 36.83 10.38
N ASP A 117 -8.82 37.68 11.31
CA ASP A 117 -9.93 37.33 12.20
C ASP A 117 -11.28 37.43 11.48
N VAL A 118 -12.05 36.34 11.53
CA VAL A 118 -13.39 36.20 10.96
C VAL A 118 -14.40 36.14 12.10
N ARG A 119 -15.30 37.12 12.11
CA ARG A 119 -16.38 37.16 13.09
C ARG A 119 -17.45 36.15 12.71
N VAL A 120 -17.86 35.32 13.67
CA VAL A 120 -18.83 34.24 13.49
C VAL A 120 -19.95 34.32 14.54
N PRO A 121 -21.01 35.13 14.30
CA PRO A 121 -22.16 35.22 15.22
C PRO A 121 -22.83 33.87 15.50
N SER A 122 -23.54 33.77 16.63
CA SER A 122 -24.33 32.58 16.96
C SER A 122 -25.28 32.22 15.83
N THR A 123 -25.30 30.94 15.47
CA THR A 123 -26.25 30.40 14.49
C THR A 123 -27.50 29.84 15.19
N GLY A 124 -27.57 29.91 16.53
CA GLY A 124 -28.67 29.39 17.34
C GLY A 124 -28.49 27.94 17.79
N GLY A 125 -27.31 27.34 17.55
CA GLY A 125 -26.97 25.98 17.98
C GLY A 125 -25.89 25.36 17.10
N TRP A 126 -25.45 24.15 17.47
CA TRP A 126 -24.37 23.44 16.79
C TRP A 126 -24.83 22.57 15.61
N ASP A 127 -26.09 22.70 15.18
CA ASP A 127 -26.70 21.97 14.06
C ASP A 127 -27.28 22.89 12.97
N ARG A 128 -27.08 24.21 13.11
CA ARG A 128 -27.51 25.21 12.13
C ARG A 128 -26.31 25.91 11.52
N VAL A 129 -26.18 25.78 10.20
CA VAL A 129 -25.12 26.44 9.41
C VAL A 129 -25.43 27.93 9.23
N GLY A 130 -24.45 28.77 9.51
CA GLY A 130 -24.38 30.19 9.16
C GLY A 130 -23.17 30.47 8.27
N THR A 131 -23.03 31.70 7.79
CA THR A 131 -21.95 32.07 6.86
C THR A 131 -21.28 33.38 7.26
N SER A 132 -19.96 33.44 7.13
CA SER A 132 -19.17 34.67 7.24
C SER A 132 -18.15 34.73 6.12
N THR A 133 -17.97 35.90 5.52
CA THR A 133 -17.03 36.10 4.42
C THR A 133 -15.85 36.96 4.85
N VAL A 134 -14.65 36.58 4.42
CA VAL A 134 -13.40 37.31 4.60
C VAL A 134 -12.61 37.34 3.30
N ALA A 135 -11.88 38.41 3.06
CA ALA A 135 -11.00 38.52 1.90
C ALA A 135 -9.55 38.17 2.30
N LEU A 136 -8.97 37.15 1.66
CA LEU A 136 -7.59 36.71 1.85
C LEU A 136 -6.74 37.03 0.61
N ASP A 137 -5.47 37.35 0.81
CA ASP A 137 -4.50 37.45 -0.28
C ASP A 137 -3.96 36.05 -0.57
N LEU A 138 -4.11 35.59 -1.82
CA LEU A 138 -3.61 34.30 -2.31
C LEU A 138 -2.49 34.52 -3.31
N ALA A 139 -1.48 33.65 -3.30
CA ALA A 139 -0.46 33.56 -4.34
C ALA A 139 -1.04 32.95 -5.63
N ALA A 140 -0.41 33.21 -6.77
CA ALA A 140 -0.76 32.50 -8.01
C ALA A 140 -0.36 31.03 -7.87
N GLY A 141 -1.22 30.10 -8.32
CA GLY A 141 -1.02 28.67 -8.12
C GLY A 141 -1.70 28.18 -6.85
N GLU A 142 -1.17 27.11 -6.27
CA GLU A 142 -1.78 26.46 -5.11
C GLU A 142 -1.56 27.25 -3.82
N ASN A 143 -2.58 27.24 -2.98
CA ASN A 143 -2.59 27.87 -1.67
C ASN A 143 -3.17 26.88 -0.66
N THR A 144 -2.69 26.97 0.57
CA THR A 144 -3.22 26.23 1.71
C THR A 144 -3.90 27.21 2.65
N LEU A 145 -5.16 26.96 2.99
CA LEU A 145 -5.88 27.78 3.98
C LEU A 145 -5.80 27.13 5.35
N VAL A 146 -5.35 27.88 6.34
CA VAL A 146 -5.18 27.40 7.71
C VAL A 146 -6.15 28.11 8.62
N LEU A 147 -7.03 27.35 9.28
CA LEU A 147 -8.08 27.83 10.15
C LEU A 147 -7.76 27.50 11.62
N THR A 148 -7.82 28.50 12.48
CA THR A 148 -7.52 28.39 13.92
C THR A 148 -8.50 29.24 14.74
N SER A 149 -8.51 29.08 16.07
CA SER A 149 -9.26 29.96 16.96
C SER A 149 -8.38 31.07 17.56
N ARG A 150 -8.97 31.95 18.37
CA ARG A 150 -8.19 32.94 19.13
C ARG A 150 -7.52 32.30 20.35
N PRO A 151 -6.30 32.74 20.72
CA PRO A 151 -5.63 32.31 21.94
C PRO A 151 -6.55 32.36 23.17
N GLY A 152 -6.59 31.27 23.95
CA GLY A 152 -7.39 31.14 25.17
C GLY A 152 -8.89 30.91 24.94
N GLY A 153 -9.31 30.59 23.72
CA GLY A 153 -10.72 30.38 23.37
C GLY A 153 -10.96 29.18 22.47
N TYR A 154 -12.19 29.11 21.96
CA TYR A 154 -12.64 28.09 21.03
C TYR A 154 -13.28 28.78 19.83
N GLY A 155 -13.05 28.22 18.64
CA GLY A 155 -13.67 28.62 17.40
C GLY A 155 -15.09 28.07 17.25
N PRO A 156 -15.75 28.39 16.12
CA PRO A 156 -16.98 27.73 15.72
C PRO A 156 -16.68 26.30 15.21
N ASP A 157 -17.71 25.48 15.05
CA ASP A 157 -17.59 24.29 14.22
C ASP A 157 -17.63 24.71 12.74
N LEU A 158 -16.95 23.96 11.88
CA LEU A 158 -16.78 24.25 10.47
C LEU A 158 -17.55 23.22 9.64
N ASP A 159 -18.36 23.73 8.72
CA ASP A 159 -19.10 22.94 7.72
C ASP A 159 -18.25 22.85 6.44
N ARG A 160 -18.00 24.00 5.81
CA ARG A 160 -17.20 24.08 4.58
C ARG A 160 -16.66 25.48 4.33
N LEU A 161 -15.76 25.61 3.37
CA LEU A 161 -15.33 26.88 2.81
C LEU A 161 -15.80 27.01 1.36
N THR A 162 -16.08 28.23 0.93
CA THR A 162 -16.30 28.58 -0.48
C THR A 162 -15.38 29.72 -0.84
N VAL A 163 -14.55 29.53 -1.85
CA VAL A 163 -13.59 30.55 -2.30
C VAL A 163 -13.94 30.98 -3.72
N GLU A 164 -14.24 32.25 -3.91
CA GLU A 164 -14.66 32.78 -5.22
C GLU A 164 -13.48 32.88 -6.19
N GLY A 165 -13.59 32.35 -7.41
CA GLY A 165 -12.60 32.58 -8.46
C GLY A 165 -11.32 31.73 -8.38
N VAL A 166 -11.26 30.75 -7.48
CA VAL A 166 -10.23 29.70 -7.43
C VAL A 166 -10.80 28.38 -7.95
N THR A 167 -9.93 27.41 -8.25
CA THR A 167 -10.29 26.00 -8.43
C THR A 167 -9.75 25.16 -7.27
N ALA A 168 -10.28 23.96 -7.08
CA ALA A 168 -9.64 22.95 -6.24
C ALA A 168 -8.64 22.18 -7.11
N VAL A 169 -7.59 21.61 -6.52
CA VAL A 169 -6.86 20.51 -7.17
C VAL A 169 -7.87 19.39 -7.40
N ASP A 170 -8.09 19.04 -8.65
CA ASP A 170 -9.04 17.99 -9.01
C ASP A 170 -8.40 16.62 -8.82
N HIS A 171 -8.50 16.09 -7.61
CA HIS A 171 -8.10 14.72 -7.30
C HIS A 171 -9.10 13.68 -7.84
N ARG A 172 -10.27 14.12 -8.32
CA ARG A 172 -11.23 13.23 -8.99
C ARG A 172 -10.85 13.19 -10.45
N ILE A 173 -10.24 12.09 -10.86
CA ILE A 173 -10.19 11.83 -12.29
C ILE A 173 -11.59 11.39 -12.75
N VAL A 174 -12.34 12.36 -13.31
CA VAL A 174 -13.61 12.14 -14.04
C VAL A 174 -13.34 11.62 -15.46
N ASP A 175 -12.14 11.13 -15.73
CA ASP A 175 -11.79 10.53 -17.01
C ASP A 175 -12.11 9.03 -16.99
N PRO A 176 -13.17 8.57 -17.69
CA PRO A 176 -13.42 7.15 -17.86
C PRO A 176 -12.27 6.40 -18.56
N ASP A 177 -11.38 7.09 -19.29
CA ASP A 177 -10.15 6.50 -19.86
C ASP A 177 -9.07 6.27 -18.77
N ALA A 178 -9.20 6.89 -17.59
CA ALA A 178 -8.35 6.63 -16.45
C ALA A 178 -8.82 5.45 -15.58
N ALA A 179 -10.02 4.91 -15.82
CA ALA A 179 -10.50 3.69 -15.16
C ALA A 179 -9.75 2.45 -15.70
N ASP A 180 -9.45 2.43 -17.00
CA ASP A 180 -8.76 1.36 -17.70
C ASP A 180 -7.39 1.82 -18.24
N PRO A 181 -6.30 1.62 -17.49
CA PRO A 181 -5.03 2.28 -17.75
C PRO A 181 -4.21 1.61 -18.85
N VAL A 182 -4.61 0.41 -19.32
CA VAL A 182 -3.84 -0.37 -20.30
C VAL A 182 -4.62 -0.52 -21.61
N PRO A 183 -4.30 0.27 -22.64
CA PRO A 183 -5.02 0.21 -23.91
C PRO A 183 -4.97 -1.17 -24.56
N VAL A 184 -6.10 -1.56 -25.18
CA VAL A 184 -6.19 -2.75 -26.04
C VAL A 184 -5.85 -2.40 -27.48
N ASP A 185 -5.38 -3.38 -28.26
CA ASP A 185 -5.13 -3.18 -29.69
C ASP A 185 -6.33 -3.68 -30.52
N PRO A 186 -7.09 -2.82 -31.21
CA PRO A 186 -8.26 -3.25 -31.98
C PRO A 186 -7.91 -4.08 -33.22
N THR A 187 -6.62 -4.23 -33.56
CA THR A 187 -6.18 -4.98 -34.75
C THR A 187 -6.59 -6.46 -34.67
N PRO A 188 -7.37 -6.97 -35.65
CA PRO A 188 -7.71 -8.39 -35.70
C PRO A 188 -6.48 -9.26 -35.92
N ALA A 189 -6.36 -10.36 -35.19
CA ALA A 189 -5.26 -11.30 -35.36
C ALA A 189 -5.54 -12.31 -36.49
N ASP A 190 -4.63 -12.42 -37.46
CA ASP A 190 -4.70 -13.42 -38.53
C ASP A 190 -4.22 -14.81 -38.05
N ARG A 191 -4.96 -15.85 -38.41
CA ARG A 191 -4.59 -17.26 -38.17
C ARG A 191 -3.79 -17.78 -39.36
N GLY A 192 -2.53 -17.39 -39.44
CA GLY A 192 -1.61 -17.88 -40.47
C GLY A 192 -0.66 -18.97 -39.99
N ARG A 193 0.53 -19.03 -40.57
CA ARG A 193 1.53 -20.08 -40.28
C ARG A 193 1.91 -20.08 -38.80
N VAL A 194 1.79 -21.24 -38.17
CA VAL A 194 2.11 -21.46 -36.75
C VAL A 194 3.50 -22.07 -36.57
N ALA A 195 4.24 -21.59 -35.57
CA ALA A 195 5.41 -22.28 -35.01
C ALA A 195 5.13 -22.67 -33.56
N THR A 196 5.65 -23.80 -33.08
CA THR A 196 5.33 -24.32 -31.74
C THR A 196 6.58 -24.52 -30.91
N VAL A 197 6.53 -24.06 -29.66
CA VAL A 197 7.50 -24.32 -28.59
C VAL A 197 6.84 -25.21 -27.54
N ARG A 198 7.62 -26.14 -26.97
CA ARG A 198 7.17 -27.02 -25.89
C ARG A 198 8.22 -27.06 -24.79
N SER A 199 7.79 -26.91 -23.55
CA SER A 199 8.63 -27.04 -22.36
C SER A 199 7.77 -27.54 -21.22
N GLY A 200 8.17 -28.65 -20.58
CA GLY A 200 7.33 -29.32 -19.58
C GLY A 200 5.92 -29.59 -20.09
N ASP A 201 4.92 -29.13 -19.34
CA ASP A 201 3.50 -29.22 -19.70
C ASP A 201 3.05 -28.06 -20.62
N VAL A 202 3.86 -27.01 -20.77
CA VAL A 202 3.52 -25.81 -21.55
C VAL A 202 3.72 -26.03 -23.05
N VAL A 203 2.70 -25.68 -23.84
CA VAL A 203 2.74 -25.66 -25.31
C VAL A 203 2.36 -24.28 -25.80
N ILE A 204 3.31 -23.57 -26.42
CA ILE A 204 3.13 -22.23 -27.00
C ILE A 204 3.06 -22.37 -28.52
N SER A 205 1.93 -21.97 -29.12
CA SER A 205 1.69 -22.00 -30.56
C SER A 205 1.60 -20.58 -31.11
N TYR A 206 2.67 -20.12 -31.77
CA TYR A 206 2.82 -18.75 -32.24
C TYR A 206 2.39 -18.58 -33.71
N SER A 207 1.37 -17.75 -33.96
CA SER A 207 0.96 -17.31 -35.30
C SER A 207 1.94 -16.25 -35.81
N GLN A 208 2.79 -16.63 -36.76
CA GLN A 208 3.74 -15.71 -37.39
C GLN A 208 3.05 -14.67 -38.28
N ALA A 209 1.84 -14.96 -38.76
CA ALA A 209 1.03 -14.02 -39.52
C ALA A 209 0.34 -12.99 -38.61
N GLY A 210 -0.25 -13.46 -37.51
CA GLY A 210 -1.02 -12.64 -36.58
C GLY A 210 -0.21 -11.99 -35.47
N GLY A 211 1.05 -12.38 -35.26
CA GLY A 211 1.88 -11.86 -34.15
C GLY A 211 1.34 -12.23 -32.77
N THR A 212 0.61 -13.34 -32.67
CA THR A 212 -0.06 -13.82 -31.45
C THR A 212 0.38 -15.23 -31.08
N ALA A 213 0.17 -15.63 -29.83
CA ALA A 213 0.43 -16.97 -29.31
C ALA A 213 -0.81 -17.57 -28.62
N ASP A 214 -1.07 -18.84 -28.89
CA ASP A 214 -1.97 -19.66 -28.07
C ASP A 214 -1.13 -20.52 -27.12
N VAL A 215 -1.43 -20.46 -25.83
CA VAL A 215 -0.79 -21.24 -24.77
C VAL A 215 -1.77 -22.29 -24.26
N ARG A 216 -1.30 -23.54 -24.17
CA ARG A 216 -2.06 -24.66 -23.61
C ARG A 216 -1.16 -25.48 -22.68
N TRP A 217 -1.78 -26.08 -21.67
CA TRP A 217 -1.10 -26.97 -20.73
C TRP A 217 -1.52 -28.43 -20.98
N ARG A 218 -0.55 -29.33 -21.09
CA ARG A 218 -0.79 -30.77 -21.14
C ARG A 218 -1.47 -31.19 -19.83
N GLY A 219 -2.55 -31.96 -19.95
CA GLY A 219 -3.36 -32.33 -18.79
C GLY A 219 -4.24 -31.20 -18.21
N GLY A 220 -4.15 -29.96 -18.71
CA GLY A 220 -4.90 -28.80 -18.20
C GLY A 220 -6.41 -28.80 -18.45
N ARG A 221 -6.99 -29.91 -18.91
CA ARG A 221 -8.45 -30.14 -19.10
C ARG A 221 -9.20 -29.02 -19.85
N GLY A 222 -8.57 -28.43 -20.87
CA GLY A 222 -9.16 -27.35 -21.66
C GLY A 222 -8.72 -25.95 -21.24
N ALA A 223 -7.92 -25.81 -20.18
CA ALA A 223 -7.29 -24.56 -19.81
C ALA A 223 -6.37 -24.05 -20.92
N GLN A 224 -6.50 -22.77 -21.24
CA GLN A 224 -5.77 -22.13 -22.32
C GLN A 224 -5.78 -20.61 -22.19
N VAL A 225 -4.75 -20.00 -22.77
CA VAL A 225 -4.69 -18.56 -23.07
C VAL A 225 -4.58 -18.42 -24.59
N ARG A 226 -5.49 -17.66 -25.21
CA ARG A 226 -5.60 -17.54 -26.67
C ARG A 226 -5.30 -16.13 -27.14
N GLY A 227 -4.65 -16.03 -28.29
CA GLY A 227 -4.40 -14.73 -28.92
C GLY A 227 -3.46 -13.83 -28.13
N LEU A 228 -2.58 -14.37 -27.29
CA LEU A 228 -1.61 -13.62 -26.50
C LEU A 228 -0.69 -12.81 -27.42
N TYR A 229 -0.60 -11.50 -27.20
CA TYR A 229 0.30 -10.61 -27.90
C TYR A 229 1.09 -9.75 -26.91
N SER A 230 2.03 -8.95 -27.42
CA SER A 230 2.73 -7.95 -26.62
C SER A 230 2.64 -6.57 -27.27
N ALA A 231 2.68 -5.52 -26.44
CA ALA A 231 2.57 -4.14 -26.90
C ALA A 231 3.49 -3.18 -26.13
N VAL A 232 3.76 -2.02 -26.70
CA VAL A 232 4.51 -0.92 -26.10
C VAL A 232 3.85 0.41 -26.45
N ARG A 233 3.78 1.32 -25.47
CA ARG A 233 3.28 2.69 -25.68
C ARG A 233 4.42 3.60 -26.13
N LEU A 234 4.31 4.17 -27.33
CA LEU A 234 5.28 5.11 -27.89
C LEU A 234 4.60 6.44 -28.18
N GLY A 235 4.79 7.43 -27.29
CA GLY A 235 3.95 8.62 -27.27
C GLY A 235 2.50 8.25 -26.98
N GLU A 236 1.58 8.67 -27.85
CA GLU A 236 0.15 8.35 -27.76
C GLU A 236 -0.21 7.02 -28.46
N GLU A 237 0.71 6.42 -29.22
CA GLU A 237 0.43 5.21 -29.99
C GLU A 237 0.74 3.92 -29.21
N LEU A 238 -0.17 2.96 -29.25
CA LEU A 238 0.09 1.58 -28.84
C LEU A 238 0.60 0.78 -30.05
N VAL A 239 1.87 0.37 -30.00
CA VAL A 239 2.47 -0.50 -31.03
C VAL A 239 2.49 -1.93 -30.52
N SER A 240 1.82 -2.83 -31.23
CA SER A 240 1.70 -4.24 -30.83
C SER A 240 2.27 -5.20 -31.87
N THR A 241 2.55 -6.44 -31.45
CA THR A 241 2.97 -7.51 -32.36
C THR A 241 1.92 -7.88 -33.41
N LYS A 242 0.63 -7.55 -33.20
CA LYS A 242 -0.45 -7.77 -34.19
C LYS A 242 -0.35 -6.87 -35.42
N GLN A 243 0.31 -5.72 -35.29
CA GLN A 243 0.37 -4.67 -36.33
C GLN A 243 1.47 -4.87 -37.39
N TYR A 244 2.15 -6.03 -37.41
CA TYR A 244 3.31 -6.27 -38.27
C TYR A 244 2.99 -7.02 -39.58
N ASP A 245 1.72 -7.22 -39.91
CA ASP A 245 1.24 -7.79 -41.19
C ASP A 245 1.98 -9.08 -41.62
N GLY A 246 2.13 -10.03 -40.69
CA GLY A 246 2.81 -11.29 -40.93
C GLY A 246 4.32 -11.23 -41.10
N ARG A 247 4.95 -10.14 -40.64
CA ARG A 247 6.40 -9.97 -40.53
C ARG A 247 6.97 -10.37 -39.16
N CYS A 248 6.23 -11.16 -38.38
CA CYS A 248 6.73 -11.79 -37.16
C CYS A 248 7.37 -13.15 -37.46
N ARG A 249 8.48 -13.49 -36.80
CA ARG A 249 9.17 -14.78 -36.94
C ARG A 249 9.60 -15.31 -35.58
N LEU A 250 9.24 -16.56 -35.28
CA LEU A 250 9.71 -17.28 -34.09
C LEU A 250 10.96 -18.10 -34.43
N GLN A 251 12.05 -17.86 -33.72
CA GLN A 251 13.31 -18.61 -33.79
C GLN A 251 13.73 -19.03 -32.39
N GLY A 252 13.76 -20.34 -32.13
CA GLY A 252 13.94 -20.85 -30.77
C GLY A 252 12.84 -20.33 -29.85
N LEU A 253 13.23 -19.59 -28.82
CA LEU A 253 12.35 -18.97 -27.83
C LEU A 253 12.14 -17.46 -28.05
N VAL A 254 12.54 -16.92 -29.20
CA VAL A 254 12.44 -15.48 -29.47
C VAL A 254 11.55 -15.24 -30.69
N ALA A 255 10.43 -14.53 -30.49
CA ALA A 255 9.61 -14.02 -31.57
C ALA A 255 10.01 -12.58 -31.89
N THR A 256 10.39 -12.31 -33.13
CA THR A 256 10.79 -10.97 -33.60
C THR A 256 9.79 -10.45 -34.63
N CYS A 257 9.20 -9.28 -34.38
CA CYS A 257 8.33 -8.55 -35.28
C CYS A 257 9.04 -7.28 -35.76
N ALA A 258 9.29 -7.18 -37.06
CA ALA A 258 10.01 -6.05 -37.66
C ALA A 258 9.40 -5.64 -39.00
N ALA A 259 9.21 -4.33 -39.19
CA ALA A 259 8.71 -3.75 -40.44
C ALA A 259 9.37 -2.39 -40.70
N PRO A 260 9.57 -1.99 -41.97
CA PRO A 260 10.09 -0.66 -42.29
C PRO A 260 9.23 0.45 -41.66
N GLY A 261 9.87 1.43 -41.03
CA GLY A 261 9.19 2.57 -40.41
C GLY A 261 8.52 2.28 -39.07
N ARG A 262 8.65 1.06 -38.53
CA ARG A 262 8.17 0.67 -37.19
C ARG A 262 9.35 0.25 -36.32
N PRO A 263 9.24 0.37 -34.98
CA PRO A 263 10.19 -0.25 -34.07
C PRO A 263 10.23 -1.78 -34.28
N THR A 264 11.30 -2.42 -33.85
CA THR A 264 11.38 -3.88 -33.75
C THR A 264 10.96 -4.31 -32.36
N LEU A 265 9.98 -5.21 -32.29
CA LEU A 265 9.53 -5.85 -31.05
C LEU A 265 10.10 -7.26 -30.97
N ARG A 266 10.67 -7.62 -29.83
CA ARG A 266 11.15 -8.98 -29.54
C ARG A 266 10.47 -9.50 -28.29
N GLN A 267 9.70 -10.57 -28.43
CA GLN A 267 9.15 -11.34 -27.31
C GLN A 267 10.11 -12.48 -27.01
N VAL A 268 10.70 -12.49 -25.82
CA VAL A 268 11.59 -13.53 -25.33
C VAL A 268 10.80 -14.41 -24.36
N PHE A 269 10.58 -15.67 -24.72
CA PHE A 269 9.90 -16.65 -23.88
C PHE A 269 10.92 -17.42 -23.04
N GLU A 270 10.71 -17.50 -21.72
CA GLU A 270 11.64 -18.18 -20.81
C GLU A 270 10.87 -19.21 -19.97
N PRO A 271 10.85 -20.49 -20.40
CA PRO A 271 10.17 -21.54 -19.64
C PRO A 271 10.82 -21.82 -18.29
N ASP A 272 10.01 -22.10 -17.26
CA ASP A 272 10.51 -22.52 -15.93
C ASP A 272 10.89 -24.01 -15.88
N GLY A 273 10.58 -24.76 -16.93
CA GLY A 273 10.86 -26.19 -17.06
C GLY A 273 9.70 -27.10 -16.62
N GLU A 274 8.65 -26.55 -16.04
CA GLU A 274 7.53 -27.29 -15.47
C GLU A 274 6.18 -26.86 -16.10
N ARG A 275 5.50 -25.90 -15.47
CA ARG A 275 4.11 -25.51 -15.76
C ARG A 275 3.96 -24.01 -16.06
N GLY A 276 5.05 -23.26 -16.08
CA GLY A 276 5.02 -21.84 -16.40
C GLY A 276 6.16 -21.41 -17.31
N PHE A 277 6.13 -20.12 -17.61
CA PHE A 277 7.15 -19.43 -18.38
C PHE A 277 7.00 -17.93 -18.14
N SER A 278 8.05 -17.16 -18.41
CA SER A 278 7.95 -15.71 -18.46
C SER A 278 8.09 -15.16 -19.87
N ILE A 279 7.60 -13.94 -20.08
CA ILE A 279 7.77 -13.20 -21.32
C ILE A 279 8.46 -11.88 -20.99
N ARG A 280 9.59 -11.61 -21.65
CA ARG A 280 10.21 -10.28 -21.69
C ARG A 280 9.99 -9.64 -23.06
N LEU A 281 9.52 -8.40 -23.08
CA LEU A 281 9.41 -7.60 -24.30
C LEU A 281 10.60 -6.67 -24.40
N GLU A 282 11.30 -6.69 -25.54
CA GLU A 282 12.35 -5.72 -25.89
C GLU A 282 11.92 -4.90 -27.11
N VAL A 283 12.13 -3.58 -27.05
CA VAL A 283 11.85 -2.65 -28.14
C VAL A 283 13.13 -1.93 -28.59
N THR A 284 13.34 -1.85 -29.91
CA THR A 284 14.43 -1.09 -30.53
C THR A 284 13.92 -0.34 -31.76
N ASP A 285 14.50 0.83 -32.08
CA ASP A 285 14.07 1.62 -33.25
C ASP A 285 15.26 2.02 -34.14
N ALA A 286 15.71 1.10 -35.00
CA ALA A 286 16.69 1.36 -36.06
C ALA A 286 17.94 2.18 -35.63
N GLY A 287 18.40 1.98 -34.39
CA GLY A 287 19.53 2.72 -33.84
C GLY A 287 19.22 4.15 -33.39
N ARG A 288 17.96 4.51 -33.12
CA ARG A 288 17.50 5.70 -32.38
C ARG A 288 17.11 5.31 -30.94
N PRO A 289 17.18 6.23 -29.97
CA PRO A 289 16.61 5.98 -28.64
C PRO A 289 15.10 5.75 -28.74
N VAL A 290 14.60 4.77 -27.99
CA VAL A 290 13.18 4.55 -27.73
C VAL A 290 12.87 5.13 -26.36
N ALA A 291 11.72 5.76 -26.23
CA ALA A 291 11.19 6.28 -24.98
C ALA A 291 9.77 5.73 -24.78
N THR A 292 9.51 5.13 -23.62
CA THR A 292 8.20 4.55 -23.30
C THR A 292 7.93 4.58 -21.81
N SER A 293 6.68 4.82 -21.43
CA SER A 293 6.20 4.73 -20.05
C SER A 293 5.33 3.50 -19.81
N MET A 294 5.16 2.61 -20.81
CA MET A 294 4.38 1.39 -20.64
C MET A 294 4.76 0.30 -21.64
N MET A 295 4.96 -0.91 -21.14
CA MET A 295 5.17 -2.13 -21.92
C MET A 295 4.22 -3.21 -21.42
N VAL A 296 3.58 -3.95 -22.32
CA VAL A 296 2.60 -4.98 -21.99
C VAL A 296 3.06 -6.31 -22.59
N PRO A 297 3.93 -7.08 -21.90
CA PRO A 297 4.45 -8.34 -22.43
C PRO A 297 3.39 -9.42 -22.59
N VAL A 298 2.36 -9.43 -21.75
CA VAL A 298 1.23 -10.36 -21.81
C VAL A 298 -0.04 -9.55 -22.03
N ALA A 299 -0.69 -9.70 -23.18
CA ALA A 299 -1.99 -9.11 -23.45
C ALA A 299 -2.89 -10.09 -24.20
N THR A 300 -4.16 -10.18 -23.80
CA THR A 300 -5.25 -10.81 -24.55
C THR A 300 -6.46 -9.90 -24.54
N ASP A 301 -7.29 -9.93 -25.58
CA ASP A 301 -8.41 -8.99 -25.77
C ASP A 301 -9.59 -9.61 -26.54
N GLN A 302 -9.72 -10.94 -26.50
CA GLN A 302 -10.77 -11.67 -27.21
C GLN A 302 -11.73 -12.34 -26.22
N PRO A 303 -13.03 -12.41 -26.53
CA PRO A 303 -14.00 -13.13 -25.70
C PRO A 303 -13.54 -14.56 -25.36
N GLY A 304 -13.50 -14.87 -24.07
CA GLY A 304 -12.99 -16.13 -23.51
C GLY A 304 -11.53 -16.41 -23.89
N SER A 305 -10.69 -15.38 -23.98
CA SER A 305 -9.27 -15.53 -24.28
C SER A 305 -8.53 -16.33 -23.21
N VAL A 306 -8.97 -16.25 -21.95
CA VAL A 306 -8.46 -17.05 -20.85
C VAL A 306 -9.54 -18.00 -20.35
N SER A 307 -9.20 -19.28 -20.18
CA SER A 307 -10.04 -20.28 -19.54
C SER A 307 -9.21 -21.15 -18.60
N LEU A 308 -9.73 -21.41 -17.40
CA LEU A 308 -9.14 -22.35 -16.44
C LEU A 308 -9.52 -23.83 -16.73
N GLY A 309 -10.41 -24.09 -17.69
CA GLY A 309 -10.91 -25.44 -17.96
C GLY A 309 -11.62 -26.09 -16.76
N ALA A 310 -12.20 -25.27 -15.88
CA ALA A 310 -12.98 -25.68 -14.71
C ALA A 310 -14.36 -25.02 -14.77
N GLN A 311 -15.37 -25.67 -14.17
CA GLN A 311 -16.70 -25.10 -14.00
C GLN A 311 -16.92 -24.83 -12.51
N GLY A 312 -16.93 -23.55 -12.14
CA GLY A 312 -16.99 -23.09 -10.76
C GLY A 312 -17.41 -21.63 -10.69
N ASP A 313 -17.10 -20.99 -9.56
CA ASP A 313 -17.23 -19.54 -9.33
C ASP A 313 -15.82 -18.99 -9.21
N PRO A 314 -15.07 -18.88 -10.34
CA PRO A 314 -13.69 -18.49 -10.29
C PRO A 314 -13.55 -17.07 -9.78
N ARG A 315 -12.47 -16.81 -9.07
CA ARG A 315 -12.16 -15.53 -8.44
C ARG A 315 -10.80 -15.03 -8.91
N MET A 316 -10.60 -13.72 -8.84
CA MET A 316 -9.31 -13.09 -9.12
C MET A 316 -8.80 -12.41 -7.85
N VAL A 317 -7.57 -12.73 -7.43
CA VAL A 317 -6.94 -12.03 -6.31
C VAL A 317 -6.42 -10.67 -6.80
N LEU A 318 -6.85 -9.59 -6.15
CA LEU A 318 -6.33 -8.25 -6.31
C LEU A 318 -5.38 -7.96 -5.15
N VAL A 319 -4.10 -7.88 -5.47
CA VAL A 319 -3.00 -7.55 -4.56
C VAL A 319 -2.88 -6.02 -4.50
N PRO A 320 -2.86 -5.42 -3.30
CA PRO A 320 -2.72 -3.98 -3.15
C PRO A 320 -1.31 -3.50 -3.51
N PHE A 321 -1.16 -2.20 -3.75
CA PHE A 321 0.12 -1.59 -4.12
C PHE A 321 1.14 -1.63 -2.98
N ASP A 322 0.67 -1.35 -1.77
CA ASP A 322 1.40 -1.43 -0.51
C ASP A 322 0.50 -1.97 0.60
N ASN A 323 0.91 -1.83 1.86
CA ASN A 323 0.14 -2.24 3.04
C ASN A 323 -0.41 -1.06 3.86
N ASP A 324 -0.58 0.13 3.26
CA ASP A 324 -1.00 1.35 3.96
C ASP A 324 -2.52 1.59 3.94
N HIS A 325 -3.03 2.50 4.76
CA HIS A 325 -4.44 2.89 4.84
C HIS A 325 -5.42 1.72 5.03
N TRP A 326 -4.96 0.64 5.67
CA TRP A 326 -5.74 -0.57 5.89
C TRP A 326 -6.28 -1.22 4.60
N VAL A 327 -5.57 -1.02 3.48
CA VAL A 327 -5.89 -1.66 2.20
C VAL A 327 -5.97 -3.18 2.34
N ARG A 328 -7.06 -3.74 1.82
CA ARG A 328 -7.33 -5.17 1.84
C ARG A 328 -6.97 -5.79 0.50
N TYR A 329 -6.55 -7.05 0.56
CA TYR A 329 -6.61 -7.91 -0.61
C TYR A 329 -8.07 -8.20 -0.93
N GLU A 330 -8.38 -8.26 -2.22
CA GLU A 330 -9.71 -8.62 -2.70
C GLU A 330 -9.65 -9.94 -3.48
N ALA A 331 -10.73 -10.71 -3.43
CA ALA A 331 -10.92 -11.87 -4.28
C ALA A 331 -12.33 -11.88 -4.90
N PRO A 332 -12.72 -10.85 -5.68
CA PRO A 332 -14.02 -10.81 -6.33
C PRO A 332 -14.23 -12.01 -7.26
N ALA A 333 -15.50 -12.36 -7.47
CA ALA A 333 -15.86 -13.28 -8.55
C ALA A 333 -15.38 -12.70 -9.89
N VAL A 334 -14.94 -13.56 -10.81
CA VAL A 334 -14.42 -13.11 -12.11
C VAL A 334 -15.44 -12.26 -12.87
N SER A 335 -16.74 -12.55 -12.75
CA SER A 335 -17.81 -11.70 -13.33
C SER A 335 -17.80 -10.25 -12.83
N ASP A 336 -17.32 -10.02 -11.61
CA ASP A 336 -17.30 -8.73 -10.93
C ASP A 336 -15.97 -7.98 -11.15
N VAL A 337 -15.04 -8.58 -11.92
CA VAL A 337 -13.80 -7.95 -12.37
C VAL A 337 -14.04 -7.06 -13.60
N THR A 338 -15.30 -6.88 -14.00
CA THR A 338 -15.73 -6.02 -15.11
C THR A 338 -16.63 -4.87 -14.58
N PRO A 339 -16.30 -3.58 -14.79
CA PRO A 339 -15.17 -3.07 -15.58
C PRO A 339 -13.82 -3.43 -14.95
N ALA A 340 -12.80 -3.50 -15.78
CA ALA A 340 -11.48 -3.98 -15.40
C ALA A 340 -10.95 -3.47 -14.06
N ARG A 341 -10.53 -4.42 -13.22
CA ARG A 341 -9.87 -4.17 -11.93
C ARG A 341 -8.35 -4.31 -12.08
N ARG A 342 -7.61 -3.68 -11.16
CA ARG A 342 -6.14 -3.73 -11.13
C ARG A 342 -5.65 -4.54 -9.94
N SER A 343 -4.62 -5.33 -10.19
CA SER A 343 -3.81 -5.99 -9.17
C SER A 343 -2.37 -5.56 -9.35
N PHE A 344 -1.67 -5.21 -8.27
CA PHE A 344 -0.30 -4.72 -8.38
C PHE A 344 0.68 -5.89 -8.31
N GLU A 345 1.68 -5.83 -9.20
CA GLU A 345 2.79 -6.78 -9.36
C GLU A 345 2.38 -8.21 -9.78
N VAL A 346 1.39 -8.82 -9.13
CA VAL A 346 0.96 -10.20 -9.35
C VAL A 346 -0.54 -10.34 -9.17
N SER A 347 -1.13 -11.33 -9.82
CA SER A 347 -2.49 -11.79 -9.56
C SER A 347 -2.60 -13.30 -9.82
N THR A 348 -3.69 -13.89 -9.33
CA THR A 348 -4.10 -15.23 -9.69
C THR A 348 -5.60 -15.27 -9.95
N VAL A 349 -5.98 -15.98 -11.02
CA VAL A 349 -7.37 -16.32 -11.31
C VAL A 349 -7.55 -17.79 -11.01
N PHE A 350 -8.43 -18.12 -10.07
CA PHE A 350 -8.53 -19.48 -9.54
C PHE A 350 -9.97 -19.93 -9.33
N ASP A 351 -10.20 -21.24 -9.39
CA ASP A 351 -11.48 -21.85 -9.02
C ASP A 351 -11.42 -22.37 -7.58
N PRO A 352 -12.18 -21.78 -6.63
CA PRO A 352 -12.18 -22.20 -5.23
C PRO A 352 -12.49 -23.69 -5.01
N ARG A 353 -13.28 -24.30 -5.90
CA ARG A 353 -13.72 -25.70 -5.73
C ARG A 353 -12.66 -26.71 -6.13
N SER A 354 -12.05 -26.52 -7.30
CA SER A 354 -11.01 -27.43 -7.78
C SER A 354 -9.61 -27.08 -7.28
N GLY A 355 -9.42 -25.86 -6.80
CA GLY A 355 -8.10 -25.31 -6.44
C GLY A 355 -7.30 -24.82 -7.65
N ARG A 356 -7.71 -25.12 -8.89
CA ARG A 356 -6.91 -24.76 -10.07
C ARG A 356 -6.76 -23.25 -10.21
N GLY A 357 -5.54 -22.78 -10.49
CA GLY A 357 -5.25 -21.36 -10.65
C GLY A 357 -4.28 -21.04 -11.79
N LEU A 358 -4.52 -19.91 -12.46
CA LEU A 358 -3.59 -19.27 -13.38
C LEU A 358 -2.93 -18.09 -12.67
N VAL A 359 -1.61 -18.14 -12.50
CA VAL A 359 -0.81 -17.11 -11.85
C VAL A 359 -0.10 -16.26 -12.90
N VAL A 360 -0.11 -14.94 -12.73
CA VAL A 360 0.47 -13.97 -13.64
C VAL A 360 1.08 -12.80 -12.85
N GLY A 361 2.31 -12.39 -13.17
CA GLY A 361 2.96 -11.28 -12.46
C GLY A 361 4.39 -10.99 -12.91
N SER A 362 4.94 -9.86 -12.47
CA SER A 362 6.32 -9.42 -12.73
C SER A 362 7.34 -10.15 -11.84
N LEU A 363 8.47 -10.57 -12.40
CA LEU A 363 9.60 -11.14 -11.64
C LEU A 363 10.67 -10.09 -11.32
N ASP A 364 10.96 -9.17 -12.24
CA ASP A 364 12.04 -8.17 -12.12
C ASP A 364 11.50 -6.80 -11.67
N ARG A 365 12.28 -6.05 -10.86
CA ARG A 365 11.85 -4.81 -10.17
C ARG A 365 12.92 -3.73 -10.09
N ASP A 366 13.61 -3.53 -11.21
CA ASP A 366 14.73 -2.58 -11.33
C ASP A 366 14.29 -1.18 -11.76
N THR A 367 13.34 -1.11 -12.70
CA THR A 367 12.94 0.13 -13.37
C THR A 367 11.44 0.38 -13.31
N TRP A 368 10.65 -0.68 -13.34
CA TRP A 368 9.23 -0.62 -13.63
C TRP A 368 8.37 -0.95 -12.41
N LYS A 369 7.35 -0.14 -12.17
CA LYS A 369 6.17 -0.56 -11.41
C LYS A 369 5.26 -1.37 -12.32
N SER A 370 4.73 -2.49 -11.83
CA SER A 370 4.00 -3.44 -12.68
C SER A 370 2.65 -3.83 -12.08
N GLY A 371 1.80 -4.43 -12.90
CA GLY A 371 0.62 -5.10 -12.42
C GLY A 371 -0.22 -5.74 -13.52
N VAL A 372 -1.39 -6.20 -13.11
CA VAL A 372 -2.30 -7.04 -13.88
C VAL A 372 -3.65 -6.36 -13.97
N VAL A 373 -4.19 -6.28 -15.18
CA VAL A 373 -5.53 -5.78 -15.50
C VAL A 373 -6.29 -6.89 -16.22
N ALA A 374 -7.54 -7.11 -15.86
CA ALA A 374 -8.37 -8.13 -16.49
C ALA A 374 -9.83 -7.69 -16.60
N ASP A 375 -10.57 -8.24 -17.56
CA ASP A 375 -12.03 -8.23 -17.59
C ASP A 375 -12.50 -9.68 -17.61
N GLY A 376 -13.41 -10.01 -16.69
CA GLY A 376 -14.03 -11.32 -16.62
C GLY A 376 -15.31 -11.42 -17.45
N ASN A 377 -15.79 -12.66 -17.59
CA ASN A 377 -17.06 -12.96 -18.25
C ASN A 377 -17.92 -13.91 -17.42
N ASP A 378 -19.21 -13.97 -17.76
CA ASP A 378 -20.21 -14.82 -17.09
C ASP A 378 -19.94 -16.33 -17.24
N ASP A 379 -19.08 -16.73 -18.17
CA ASP A 379 -18.67 -18.13 -18.38
C ASP A 379 -17.53 -18.57 -17.43
N GLY A 380 -17.07 -17.69 -16.54
CA GLY A 380 -15.98 -17.95 -15.58
C GLY A 380 -14.57 -17.93 -16.22
N GLY A 381 -14.43 -17.30 -17.38
CA GLY A 381 -13.14 -17.00 -18.01
C GLY A 381 -12.85 -15.50 -18.02
N LEU A 382 -11.73 -15.13 -18.66
CA LEU A 382 -11.44 -13.72 -18.94
C LEU A 382 -11.60 -13.43 -20.43
N ASP A 383 -12.20 -12.28 -20.73
CA ASP A 383 -12.22 -11.69 -22.06
C ASP A 383 -10.93 -10.90 -22.31
N ARG A 384 -10.37 -10.31 -21.26
CA ARG A 384 -9.09 -9.61 -21.30
C ARG A 384 -8.19 -9.99 -20.12
N LEU A 385 -6.90 -10.14 -20.42
CA LEU A 385 -5.82 -10.25 -19.43
C LEU A 385 -4.60 -9.48 -19.92
N GLN A 386 -4.11 -8.54 -19.12
CA GLN A 386 -2.95 -7.72 -19.42
C GLN A 386 -2.01 -7.70 -18.22
N ALA A 387 -0.77 -8.15 -18.39
CA ALA A 387 0.31 -7.90 -17.43
C ALA A 387 1.21 -6.79 -18.00
N ALA A 388 1.24 -5.65 -17.31
CA ALA A 388 1.83 -4.42 -17.79
C ALA A 388 2.94 -3.93 -16.85
N ALA A 389 4.02 -3.44 -17.45
CA ALA A 389 5.03 -2.62 -16.83
C ALA A 389 4.70 -1.15 -17.13
N GLY A 390 4.93 -0.29 -16.15
CA GLY A 390 4.45 1.10 -16.16
C GLY A 390 3.03 1.25 -15.61
N LEU A 391 2.57 0.27 -14.82
CA LEU A 391 1.29 0.34 -14.12
C LEU A 391 1.55 0.81 -12.69
N THR A 392 0.99 1.96 -12.35
CA THR A 392 1.02 2.55 -11.01
C THR A 392 -0.38 2.53 -10.41
N ASP A 393 -0.51 2.82 -9.12
CA ASP A 393 -1.83 3.01 -8.52
C ASP A 393 -2.45 4.36 -8.86
N TRP A 394 -1.76 5.21 -9.64
CA TRP A 394 -2.31 6.47 -10.15
C TRP A 394 -3.67 6.26 -10.80
N SER A 395 -4.61 7.13 -10.45
CA SER A 395 -6.01 7.08 -10.89
C SER A 395 -6.77 5.80 -10.53
N TYR A 396 -6.19 4.92 -9.71
CA TYR A 396 -6.86 3.71 -9.28
C TYR A 396 -7.73 4.00 -8.06
N ASP A 397 -9.04 3.88 -8.26
CA ASP A 397 -9.99 3.79 -7.17
C ASP A 397 -9.97 2.36 -6.64
N TYR A 398 -9.59 2.18 -5.36
CA TYR A 398 -9.64 0.90 -4.68
C TYR A 398 -11.08 0.35 -4.55
N GLY A 399 -12.10 1.17 -4.83
CA GLY A 399 -13.44 0.71 -5.21
C GLY A 399 -14.48 0.89 -4.12
N ASP A 400 -15.48 -0.01 -4.08
CA ASP A 400 -16.57 0.00 -3.12
C ASP A 400 -16.32 -0.99 -1.96
N GLY A 401 -17.31 -1.20 -1.09
CA GLY A 401 -17.18 -2.17 0.01
C GLY A 401 -16.25 -1.72 1.14
N MET A 402 -15.27 -2.57 1.49
CA MET A 402 -14.36 -2.34 2.64
C MET A 402 -13.14 -1.48 2.28
N ASN A 403 -12.82 -1.30 0.99
CA ASN A 403 -11.69 -0.48 0.53
C ASN A 403 -12.11 0.94 0.10
N ARG A 404 -13.39 1.31 0.22
CA ARG A 404 -13.99 2.54 -0.34
C ARG A 404 -13.47 3.88 0.19
N HIS A 405 -12.62 3.86 1.22
CA HIS A 405 -12.01 5.04 1.81
C HIS A 405 -10.50 5.12 1.54
N GLN A 406 -9.96 4.15 0.80
CA GLN A 406 -8.55 4.11 0.42
C GLN A 406 -8.35 4.80 -0.92
N PHE A 407 -7.22 5.49 -1.03
CA PHE A 407 -6.87 6.31 -2.18
C PHE A 407 -5.53 5.88 -2.76
N ASN A 408 -5.31 6.18 -4.03
CA ASN A 408 -4.01 5.96 -4.67
C ASN A 408 -2.91 6.82 -4.05
N ARG A 409 -1.68 6.29 -4.00
CA ARG A 409 -0.49 6.98 -3.48
C ARG A 409 0.17 7.83 -4.55
N GLU A 410 0.02 7.43 -5.82
CA GLU A 410 0.69 8.07 -6.95
C GLU A 410 -0.07 9.29 -7.44
N GLY A 411 0.60 10.44 -7.51
CA GLY A 411 0.05 11.68 -8.08
C GLY A 411 0.11 11.75 -9.61
N LYS A 412 0.89 10.87 -10.26
CA LYS A 412 1.06 10.84 -11.72
C LYS A 412 1.32 9.42 -12.26
N PRO A 413 1.13 9.17 -13.57
CA PRO A 413 1.50 7.89 -14.19
C PRO A 413 3.01 7.62 -14.10
N HIS A 414 3.39 6.36 -14.34
CA HIS A 414 4.79 5.94 -14.41
C HIS A 414 5.68 6.84 -15.30
N GLY A 415 6.89 7.12 -14.83
CA GLY A 415 7.93 7.83 -15.59
C GLY A 415 8.28 7.19 -16.95
N THR A 416 8.84 7.99 -17.84
CA THR A 416 9.24 7.52 -19.18
C THR A 416 10.66 6.96 -19.15
N VAL A 417 10.81 5.70 -19.54
CA VAL A 417 12.09 5.01 -19.66
C VAL A 417 12.63 5.16 -21.08
N SER A 418 13.86 5.67 -21.20
CA SER A 418 14.52 5.95 -22.47
C SER A 418 15.83 5.20 -22.63
N GLY A 419 16.08 4.63 -23.82
CA GLY A 419 17.31 3.89 -24.09
C GLY A 419 17.44 3.42 -25.55
N ARG A 420 18.60 2.86 -25.91
CA ARG A 420 18.79 2.23 -27.24
C ARG A 420 17.95 0.97 -27.41
N THR A 421 17.76 0.26 -26.32
CA THR A 421 16.83 -0.86 -26.16
C THR A 421 16.14 -0.61 -24.84
N VAL A 422 14.81 -0.66 -24.84
CA VAL A 422 14.03 -0.64 -23.60
C VAL A 422 13.42 -2.03 -23.45
N ALA A 423 13.51 -2.60 -22.25
CA ALA A 423 13.00 -3.90 -21.93
C ALA A 423 11.99 -3.81 -20.79
N SER A 424 10.94 -4.63 -20.86
CA SER A 424 10.04 -4.86 -19.73
C SER A 424 10.73 -5.75 -18.68
N PRO A 425 10.19 -5.85 -17.46
CA PRO A 425 10.45 -7.00 -16.61
C PRO A 425 9.95 -8.28 -17.29
N ARG A 426 10.43 -9.43 -16.81
CA ARG A 426 9.88 -10.74 -17.14
C ARG A 426 8.51 -10.89 -16.50
N MET A 427 7.46 -11.02 -17.33
CA MET A 427 6.10 -11.31 -16.88
C MET A 427 5.86 -12.81 -16.88
N TYR A 428 5.75 -13.41 -15.70
CA TYR A 428 5.45 -14.82 -15.49
C TYR A 428 4.00 -15.17 -15.80
N LEU A 429 3.76 -16.37 -16.32
CA LEU A 429 2.46 -16.97 -16.53
C LEU A 429 2.55 -18.50 -16.29
N GLY A 430 1.74 -19.03 -15.36
CA GLY A 430 1.73 -20.45 -15.04
C GLY A 430 0.36 -20.97 -14.61
N LEU A 431 0.07 -22.25 -14.91
CA LEU A 431 -1.19 -22.91 -14.54
C LEU A 431 -0.93 -24.08 -13.60
N PHE A 432 -1.63 -24.09 -12.47
CA PHE A 432 -1.41 -25.03 -11.37
C PHE A 432 -2.71 -25.73 -10.99
N GLU A 433 -2.62 -26.99 -10.55
CA GLU A 433 -3.80 -27.70 -10.01
C GLU A 433 -4.26 -27.11 -8.67
N ASP A 434 -3.35 -26.48 -7.94
CA ASP A 434 -3.62 -25.70 -6.72
C ASP A 434 -3.01 -24.31 -6.88
N TRP A 435 -3.84 -23.27 -6.83
CA TRP A 435 -3.46 -21.87 -6.94
C TRP A 435 -2.50 -21.46 -5.83
N ARG A 436 -2.55 -22.13 -4.67
CA ARG A 436 -1.65 -21.84 -3.55
C ARG A 436 -0.21 -22.19 -3.89
N THR A 437 -0.01 -23.41 -4.41
CA THR A 437 1.28 -23.85 -4.95
C THR A 437 1.73 -22.95 -6.11
N GLY A 438 0.81 -22.45 -6.92
CA GLY A 438 1.11 -21.48 -7.96
C GLY A 438 1.67 -20.15 -7.42
N MET A 439 1.02 -19.58 -6.42
CA MET A 439 1.47 -18.34 -5.77
C MET A 439 2.79 -18.54 -5.04
N GLU A 440 2.99 -19.66 -4.37
CA GLU A 440 4.27 -20.04 -3.75
C GLU A 440 5.38 -20.20 -4.79
N THR A 441 5.08 -20.83 -5.93
CA THR A 441 6.04 -20.96 -7.05
C THR A 441 6.43 -19.59 -7.60
N PHE A 442 5.45 -18.69 -7.81
CA PHE A 442 5.73 -17.33 -8.23
C PHE A 442 6.56 -16.58 -7.19
N GLY A 443 6.19 -16.64 -5.90
CA GLY A 443 6.93 -16.02 -4.81
C GLY A 443 8.39 -16.44 -4.78
N ARG A 444 8.66 -17.75 -4.88
CA ARG A 444 10.04 -18.27 -4.96
C ARG A 444 10.79 -17.73 -6.18
N LEU A 445 10.18 -17.73 -7.37
CA LEU A 445 10.82 -17.20 -8.58
C LEU A 445 11.09 -15.68 -8.49
N ALA A 446 10.18 -14.93 -7.85
CA ALA A 446 10.36 -13.50 -7.60
C ALA A 446 11.46 -13.25 -6.56
N GLY A 447 11.53 -14.05 -5.50
CA GLY A 447 12.61 -14.02 -4.51
C GLY A 447 13.97 -14.34 -5.12
N GLU A 448 14.05 -15.37 -5.97
CA GLU A 448 15.26 -15.70 -6.74
C GLU A 448 15.68 -14.56 -7.67
N ALA A 449 14.73 -13.90 -8.34
CA ALA A 449 15.01 -12.77 -9.21
C ALA A 449 15.51 -11.53 -8.45
N ALA A 450 15.04 -11.34 -7.21
CA ALA A 450 15.39 -10.22 -6.34
C ALA A 450 16.67 -10.45 -5.51
N ASP A 451 17.27 -11.65 -5.58
CA ASP A 451 18.32 -12.11 -4.65
C ASP A 451 17.86 -11.90 -3.18
N ALA A 452 16.66 -12.40 -2.88
CA ALA A 452 16.00 -12.22 -1.60
C ALA A 452 16.88 -12.67 -0.43
N ARG A 453 16.88 -11.87 0.64
CA ARG A 453 17.73 -12.11 1.79
C ARG A 453 17.18 -13.23 2.67
N SER A 454 18.07 -14.11 3.13
CA SER A 454 17.77 -15.12 4.14
C SER A 454 18.15 -14.65 5.54
N TRP A 455 17.60 -15.30 6.58
CA TRP A 455 17.94 -15.02 7.96
C TRP A 455 18.09 -16.29 8.79
N ASP A 456 19.28 -16.49 9.36
CA ASP A 456 19.61 -17.68 10.15
C ASP A 456 19.49 -17.44 11.67
N GLY A 457 19.12 -16.23 12.09
CA GLY A 457 19.00 -15.86 13.51
C GLY A 457 17.72 -16.35 14.19
N GLY A 458 16.96 -17.24 13.55
CA GLY A 458 15.67 -17.74 14.02
C GLY A 458 14.53 -16.70 13.95
N THR A 459 13.29 -17.17 14.16
CA THR A 459 12.10 -16.33 14.11
C THR A 459 12.17 -15.18 15.13
N PRO A 460 11.85 -13.93 14.73
CA PRO A 460 11.80 -12.82 15.66
C PRO A 460 10.63 -12.90 16.64
N PHE A 461 10.95 -12.93 17.93
CA PHE A 461 10.00 -12.84 19.04
C PHE A 461 10.30 -11.58 19.81
N GLY A 462 9.30 -10.84 20.26
CA GLY A 462 9.60 -9.70 21.11
C GLY A 462 8.48 -8.72 21.35
N PHE A 463 8.90 -7.50 21.63
CA PHE A 463 8.07 -6.38 21.98
C PHE A 463 8.31 -5.22 21.03
N ASN A 464 7.25 -4.53 20.64
CA ASN A 464 7.29 -3.23 19.97
C ASN A 464 6.51 -2.22 20.83
N SER A 465 6.96 -0.97 20.93
CA SER A 465 6.33 0.01 21.82
C SER A 465 5.06 0.70 21.27
N TRP A 466 4.79 0.62 19.96
CA TRP A 466 3.81 1.49 19.29
C TRP A 466 2.38 1.32 19.81
N GLY A 467 1.79 0.14 19.67
CA GLY A 467 0.39 -0.15 20.04
C GLY A 467 0.01 0.22 21.48
N GLY A 468 0.85 -0.13 22.46
CA GLY A 468 0.49 -0.06 23.89
C GLY A 468 1.09 1.12 24.64
N LEU A 469 2.15 1.75 24.10
CA LEU A 469 2.84 2.88 24.73
C LEU A 469 2.83 4.13 23.84
N GLY A 470 2.90 3.98 22.52
CA GLY A 470 3.09 5.10 21.59
C GLY A 470 4.37 5.86 21.89
N ALA A 471 4.30 7.20 21.91
CA ALA A 471 5.42 8.09 22.24
C ALA A 471 5.97 7.92 23.67
N ARG A 472 5.27 7.20 24.57
CA ARG A 472 5.82 6.79 25.87
C ARG A 472 6.95 5.77 25.73
N GLY A 473 7.09 5.10 24.59
CA GLY A 473 8.25 4.25 24.27
C GLY A 473 9.57 5.03 24.25
N GLY A 474 9.53 6.35 24.01
CA GLY A 474 10.69 7.24 24.10
C GLY A 474 11.12 7.59 25.53
N ASP A 475 10.48 7.05 26.57
CA ASP A 475 10.86 7.25 27.98
C ASP A 475 11.72 6.07 28.51
N PRO A 476 12.96 6.34 28.98
CA PRO A 476 13.86 5.28 29.43
C PRO A 476 13.32 4.43 30.59
N ALA A 477 12.59 5.03 31.54
CA ALA A 477 12.06 4.31 32.70
C ALA A 477 10.92 3.36 32.29
N THR A 478 10.09 3.78 31.33
CA THR A 478 9.02 2.98 30.73
C THR A 478 9.60 1.75 30.01
N MET A 479 10.63 1.94 29.19
CA MET A 479 11.27 0.84 28.48
C MET A 479 12.07 -0.08 29.41
N GLU A 480 12.72 0.45 30.45
CA GLU A 480 13.36 -0.37 31.47
C GLU A 480 12.34 -1.27 32.18
N ALA A 481 11.20 -0.70 32.59
CA ALA A 481 10.15 -1.44 33.27
C ALA A 481 9.54 -2.55 32.39
N THR A 482 9.36 -2.27 31.10
CA THR A 482 8.88 -3.23 30.10
C THR A 482 9.89 -4.36 29.87
N SER A 483 11.16 -4.01 29.64
CA SER A 483 12.27 -4.97 29.51
C SER A 483 12.36 -5.89 30.73
N ARG A 484 12.24 -5.34 31.95
CA ARG A 484 12.22 -6.12 33.19
C ARG A 484 11.05 -7.10 33.23
N PHE A 485 9.84 -6.67 32.88
CA PHE A 485 8.67 -7.56 32.86
C PHE A 485 8.86 -8.73 31.90
N LEU A 486 9.34 -8.48 30.69
CA LEU A 486 9.64 -9.52 29.70
C LEU A 486 10.68 -10.53 30.24
N ALA A 487 11.76 -10.04 30.86
CA ALA A 487 12.84 -10.89 31.36
C ALA A 487 12.44 -11.72 32.60
N GLU A 488 11.75 -11.11 33.55
CA GLU A 488 11.47 -11.71 34.86
C GLU A 488 10.13 -12.46 34.90
N GLU A 489 9.13 -11.98 34.17
CA GLU A 489 7.76 -12.52 34.24
C GLU A 489 7.35 -13.33 33.00
N LEU A 490 8.07 -13.19 31.88
CA LEU A 490 7.83 -13.90 30.62
C LEU A 490 9.04 -14.69 30.08
N PRO A 491 9.80 -15.45 30.88
CA PRO A 491 11.01 -16.14 30.42
C PRO A 491 10.77 -17.19 29.32
N GLY A 492 9.52 -17.65 29.15
CA GLY A 492 9.12 -18.56 28.07
C GLY A 492 8.83 -17.88 26.73
N PHE A 493 8.68 -16.55 26.70
CA PHE A 493 8.37 -15.79 25.49
C PHE A 493 9.67 -15.40 24.75
N ARG A 494 10.22 -16.37 24.02
CA ARG A 494 11.43 -16.20 23.21
C ARG A 494 11.51 -17.34 22.20
N SER A 495 12.21 -17.09 21.10
CA SER A 495 12.61 -18.16 20.18
C SER A 495 13.77 -18.95 20.79
N SER A 496 13.65 -20.28 20.88
CA SER A 496 14.77 -21.16 21.28
C SER A 496 15.72 -21.49 20.13
N SER A 497 15.33 -21.20 18.89
CA SER A 497 16.19 -21.34 17.70
C SER A 497 17.07 -20.11 17.45
N SER A 498 16.85 -19.03 18.17
CA SER A 498 17.68 -17.82 18.12
C SER A 498 18.73 -17.81 19.23
N GLU A 499 19.97 -17.39 18.89
CA GLU A 499 20.97 -17.03 19.91
C GLU A 499 20.60 -15.71 20.61
N ALA A 500 19.78 -14.88 19.97
CA ALA A 500 19.25 -13.65 20.51
C ALA A 500 18.09 -13.94 21.49
N GLY A 501 18.04 -13.17 22.58
CA GLY A 501 16.84 -13.12 23.43
C GLY A 501 15.66 -12.46 22.73
N PRO A 502 14.50 -12.33 23.39
CA PRO A 502 13.39 -11.62 22.79
C PRO A 502 13.79 -10.17 22.48
N TYR A 503 13.37 -9.68 21.33
CA TYR A 503 13.57 -8.30 20.93
C TYR A 503 12.75 -7.36 21.84
N VAL A 504 13.33 -6.24 22.21
CA VAL A 504 12.63 -5.17 22.94
C VAL A 504 12.80 -3.91 22.12
N GLY A 505 11.81 -3.59 21.31
CA GLY A 505 11.85 -2.49 20.35
C GLY A 505 11.27 -1.20 20.89
N ILE A 506 11.93 -0.10 20.53
CA ILE A 506 11.31 1.23 20.51
C ILE A 506 10.94 1.51 19.06
N ASP A 507 9.66 1.77 18.83
CA ASP A 507 9.14 2.19 17.54
C ASP A 507 9.49 3.68 17.29
N SER A 508 8.63 4.46 16.62
CA SER A 508 8.78 5.91 16.54
C SER A 508 9.02 6.56 17.92
N TYR A 509 9.60 7.76 17.93
CA TYR A 509 9.97 8.54 19.12
C TYR A 509 11.16 8.03 19.95
N TRP A 510 12.00 7.12 19.45
CA TRP A 510 13.27 6.75 20.11
C TRP A 510 14.20 7.97 20.30
N ASP A 511 14.12 8.95 19.41
CA ASP A 511 14.90 10.18 19.41
C ASP A 511 14.47 11.19 20.49
N LYS A 512 13.37 10.92 21.19
CA LYS A 512 13.01 11.57 22.46
C LYS A 512 14.00 11.25 23.58
N MET A 513 14.76 10.14 23.47
CA MET A 513 15.84 9.82 24.42
C MET A 513 17.09 10.68 24.22
N LEU A 514 17.16 11.46 23.15
CA LEU A 514 18.32 12.29 22.83
C LEU A 514 18.34 13.59 23.65
N ARG A 515 19.50 14.25 23.66
CA ARG A 515 19.66 15.57 24.24
C ARG A 515 20.40 16.51 23.29
N PRO A 516 19.72 17.54 22.73
CA PRO A 516 18.28 17.81 22.82
C PRO A 516 17.40 16.69 22.24
N GLU A 517 16.15 16.61 22.68
CA GLU A 517 15.18 15.64 22.16
C GLU A 517 14.92 15.89 20.66
N TYR A 518 14.65 14.83 19.89
CA TYR A 518 14.36 14.87 18.44
C TYR A 518 15.49 15.44 17.56
N ALA A 519 16.70 15.56 18.10
CA ALA A 519 17.82 16.23 17.44
C ALA A 519 18.90 15.26 16.94
N PHE A 520 18.54 14.07 16.44
CA PHE A 520 19.54 13.06 16.01
C PHE A 520 20.51 13.56 14.91
N GLU A 521 20.13 14.63 14.23
CA GLU A 521 20.85 15.29 13.17
C GLU A 521 21.86 16.36 13.63
N ASP A 522 21.78 16.82 14.88
CA ASP A 522 22.71 17.81 15.44
C ASP A 522 24.00 17.11 15.90
N PRO A 523 25.19 17.54 15.44
CA PRO A 523 26.47 16.94 15.83
C PRO A 523 26.80 17.08 17.33
N ARG A 524 26.08 17.94 18.06
CA ARG A 524 26.21 18.14 19.51
C ARG A 524 25.28 17.25 20.32
N THR A 525 24.43 16.47 19.66
CA THR A 525 23.44 15.62 20.32
C THR A 525 24.10 14.53 21.15
N SER A 526 23.68 14.43 22.41
CA SER A 526 24.04 13.30 23.26
C SER A 526 23.07 12.15 23.04
N TRP A 527 23.64 10.96 22.88
CA TRP A 527 22.95 9.69 22.68
C TRP A 527 22.89 8.84 23.95
N GLN A 528 23.33 9.41 25.08
CA GLN A 528 23.61 8.67 26.31
C GLN A 528 22.42 7.85 26.82
N HIS A 529 21.20 8.38 26.85
CA HIS A 529 20.06 7.60 27.36
C HIS A 529 19.67 6.46 26.41
N LEU A 530 19.84 6.63 25.09
CA LEU A 530 19.63 5.55 24.14
C LEU A 530 20.70 4.45 24.32
N GLU A 531 21.95 4.84 24.56
CA GLU A 531 23.06 3.94 24.92
C GLU A 531 22.74 3.15 26.21
N GLU A 532 22.19 3.82 27.23
CA GLU A 532 21.77 3.20 28.49
C GLU A 532 20.61 2.23 28.30
N TYR A 533 19.61 2.56 27.47
CA TYR A 533 18.53 1.64 27.08
C TYR A 533 19.09 0.38 26.41
N VAL A 534 19.94 0.54 25.39
CA VAL A 534 20.57 -0.59 24.67
C VAL A 534 21.36 -1.49 25.64
N ALA A 535 22.17 -0.90 26.52
CA ALA A 535 22.93 -1.63 27.52
C ALA A 535 22.01 -2.37 28.51
N THR A 536 20.93 -1.74 28.93
CA THR A 536 19.96 -2.28 29.88
C THR A 536 19.23 -3.49 29.31
N VAL A 537 18.71 -3.41 28.08
CA VAL A 537 18.06 -4.53 27.38
C VAL A 537 19.01 -5.71 27.27
N ARG A 538 20.24 -5.48 26.82
CA ARG A 538 21.26 -6.55 26.72
C ARG A 538 21.63 -7.18 28.05
N SER A 539 21.72 -6.38 29.12
CA SER A 539 22.06 -6.89 30.45
C SER A 539 21.04 -7.90 30.98
N ARG A 540 19.82 -7.91 30.43
CA ARG A 540 18.75 -8.87 30.73
C ARG A 540 18.67 -10.05 29.76
N GLY A 541 19.66 -10.20 28.86
CA GLY A 541 19.67 -11.27 27.85
C GLY A 541 18.58 -11.10 26.80
N GLN A 542 18.29 -9.86 26.41
CA GLN A 542 17.33 -9.46 25.38
C GLN A 542 18.07 -8.68 24.27
N GLU A 543 17.45 -8.54 23.10
CA GLU A 543 18.02 -7.75 22.00
C GLU A 543 17.29 -6.42 21.81
N PRO A 544 18.00 -5.28 21.69
CA PRO A 544 17.36 -4.01 21.37
C PRO A 544 16.95 -3.98 19.89
N ALA A 545 15.79 -3.37 19.62
CA ALA A 545 15.31 -3.06 18.28
C ALA A 545 14.96 -1.57 18.17
N LEU A 546 15.20 -0.97 17.01
CA LEU A 546 14.91 0.45 16.77
C LEU A 546 14.16 0.65 15.45
N TYR A 547 13.62 1.86 15.28
CA TYR A 547 12.79 2.26 14.16
C TYR A 547 13.43 3.40 13.38
N PHE A 548 13.25 3.43 12.05
CA PHE A 548 13.59 4.60 11.25
C PHE A 548 12.70 4.73 10.00
N GLN A 549 12.46 5.96 9.56
CA GLN A 549 11.72 6.26 8.34
C GLN A 549 12.61 7.10 7.40
N PRO A 550 13.27 6.49 6.40
CA PRO A 550 14.28 7.19 5.61
C PRO A 550 13.70 8.19 4.62
N PHE A 551 12.50 7.93 4.09
CA PHE A 551 11.92 8.68 2.97
C PHE A 551 10.65 9.46 3.30
N ALA A 552 10.32 9.59 4.58
CA ALA A 552 9.14 10.31 5.06
C ALA A 552 9.52 11.38 6.09
N ASN A 553 8.78 12.48 6.11
CA ASN A 553 8.88 13.53 7.12
C ASN A 553 7.51 13.97 7.63
N PHE A 554 7.24 13.72 8.92
CA PHE A 554 6.01 14.11 9.61
C PHE A 554 6.06 15.54 10.22
N TYR A 555 7.18 16.24 10.13
CA TYR A 555 7.30 17.61 10.66
C TYR A 555 6.79 18.63 9.62
N ALA A 556 5.47 18.87 9.62
CA ALA A 556 4.80 19.74 8.65
C ALA A 556 5.13 21.24 8.81
N GLU A 557 5.33 21.72 10.05
CA GLU A 557 5.58 23.13 10.36
C GLU A 557 6.98 23.63 9.91
N GLY A 558 7.81 22.75 9.32
CA GLY A 558 9.23 22.98 9.09
C GLY A 558 9.73 22.73 7.67
N LEU A 559 8.86 22.65 6.66
CA LEU A 559 9.28 22.36 5.28
C LEU A 559 10.38 23.30 4.77
N ASP A 560 10.34 24.56 5.17
CA ASP A 560 11.26 25.62 4.73
C ASP A 560 12.37 25.93 5.74
N SER A 561 12.41 25.21 6.87
CA SER A 561 13.52 25.33 7.82
C SER A 561 14.72 24.52 7.34
N PRO A 562 15.96 25.04 7.47
CA PRO A 562 17.16 24.28 7.19
C PRO A 562 17.24 23.04 8.07
N VAL A 563 17.53 21.89 7.45
CA VAL A 563 17.66 20.61 8.15
C VAL A 563 19.10 20.46 8.63
N ALA A 564 19.30 20.35 9.95
CA ALA A 564 20.64 20.37 10.56
C ALA A 564 21.58 19.29 10.00
N ALA A 565 21.04 18.11 9.65
CA ALA A 565 21.81 17.01 9.05
C ALA A 565 22.51 17.43 7.75
N THR A 566 21.95 18.38 7.00
CA THR A 566 22.46 18.77 5.68
C THR A 566 23.76 19.58 5.81
N ALA A 567 23.97 20.30 6.92
CA ALA A 567 25.25 20.93 7.21
C ALA A 567 26.42 19.93 7.39
N LEU A 568 26.10 18.64 7.61
CA LEU A 568 27.06 17.56 7.77
C LEU A 568 27.29 16.74 6.49
N CYS A 569 26.65 17.10 5.38
CA CYS A 569 26.83 16.41 4.10
C CYS A 569 27.74 17.20 3.14
N GLU A 570 28.55 16.49 2.36
CA GLU A 570 29.35 17.09 1.31
C GLU A 570 28.44 17.39 0.09
N GLY A 571 28.37 18.66 -0.33
CA GLY A 571 27.62 19.08 -1.52
C GLY A 571 26.15 19.41 -1.32
N CYS A 572 25.63 19.35 -0.09
CA CYS A 572 24.26 19.73 0.24
C CYS A 572 24.08 20.56 1.53
N PRO A 573 25.00 21.47 1.92
CA PRO A 573 24.81 22.27 3.13
C PRO A 573 23.55 23.13 3.02
N ASP A 574 22.79 23.20 4.12
CA ASP A 574 21.65 24.10 4.33
C ASP A 574 20.37 23.78 3.53
N GLN A 575 20.18 22.52 3.11
CA GLN A 575 18.94 22.11 2.47
C GLN A 575 17.73 22.12 3.42
N THR A 576 16.56 22.43 2.87
CA THR A 576 15.27 22.32 3.58
C THR A 576 14.53 21.02 3.21
N PHE A 577 13.52 20.62 3.98
CA PHE A 577 12.68 19.48 3.60
C PHE A 577 11.95 19.71 2.28
N ARG A 578 11.56 20.95 1.95
CA ARG A 578 10.94 21.30 0.65
C ARG A 578 11.89 21.06 -0.52
N GLU A 579 13.18 21.31 -0.34
CA GLU A 579 14.20 21.04 -1.37
C GLU A 579 14.48 19.56 -1.52
N MET A 580 14.37 18.79 -0.43
CA MET A 580 14.53 17.34 -0.42
C MET A 580 13.25 16.58 -0.84
N ALA A 581 12.09 17.22 -0.90
CA ALA A 581 10.83 16.56 -1.19
C ALA A 581 10.66 16.16 -2.67
N LEU A 582 10.06 15.00 -2.90
CA LEU A 582 9.49 14.62 -4.18
C LEU A 582 8.30 15.54 -4.50
N LYS A 583 8.14 15.88 -5.78
CA LYS A 583 7.13 16.85 -6.24
C LYS A 583 6.36 16.33 -7.44
N VAL A 584 5.08 16.69 -7.51
CA VAL A 584 4.22 16.55 -8.69
C VAL A 584 3.62 17.91 -9.00
N ASP A 585 3.74 18.35 -10.25
CA ASP A 585 3.36 19.69 -10.71
C ASP A 585 4.00 20.82 -9.87
N GLY A 586 5.22 20.58 -9.36
CA GLY A 586 5.96 21.51 -8.50
C GLY A 586 5.57 21.48 -7.01
N VAL A 587 4.60 20.66 -6.64
CA VAL A 587 4.02 20.58 -5.28
C VAL A 587 4.62 19.39 -4.53
N PRO A 588 5.16 19.58 -3.31
CA PRO A 588 5.63 18.46 -2.49
C PRO A 588 4.55 17.41 -2.27
N VAL A 589 4.89 16.14 -2.46
CA VAL A 589 3.95 15.03 -2.27
C VAL A 589 3.79 14.74 -0.77
N SER A 590 2.55 14.64 -0.30
CA SER A 590 2.20 14.23 1.06
C SER A 590 1.32 12.98 1.01
N ILE A 591 1.67 11.97 1.80
CA ILE A 591 0.95 10.70 1.93
C ILE A 591 0.84 10.42 3.42
N ASP A 592 -0.37 10.10 3.90
CA ASP A 592 -0.66 9.83 5.32
C ASP A 592 -0.12 10.90 6.29
N GLY A 593 -0.18 12.18 5.89
CA GLY A 593 0.30 13.30 6.71
C GLY A 593 1.83 13.50 6.74
N ALA A 594 2.59 12.69 6.02
CA ALA A 594 4.04 12.84 5.87
C ALA A 594 4.45 13.27 4.45
N TRP A 595 5.44 14.15 4.39
CA TRP A 595 6.07 14.58 3.16
C TRP A 595 7.00 13.50 2.62
N ALA A 596 6.85 13.18 1.33
CA ALA A 596 7.68 12.24 0.61
C ALA A 596 9.04 12.87 0.25
N LEU A 597 10.12 12.24 0.68
CA LEU A 597 11.49 12.70 0.47
C LEU A 597 12.17 11.90 -0.64
N ASP A 598 12.95 12.60 -1.45
CA ASP A 598 13.69 12.05 -2.59
C ASP A 598 14.83 11.12 -2.13
N PRO A 599 14.75 9.80 -2.41
CA PRO A 599 15.79 8.85 -1.99
C PRO A 599 17.17 9.10 -2.64
N THR A 600 17.22 9.83 -3.75
CA THR A 600 18.46 10.17 -4.47
C THR A 600 19.12 11.42 -3.92
N ASN A 601 18.43 12.18 -3.09
CA ASN A 601 18.93 13.43 -2.55
C ASN A 601 19.98 13.17 -1.43
N PRO A 602 21.17 13.78 -1.51
CA PRO A 602 22.24 13.52 -0.56
C PRO A 602 21.92 13.99 0.87
N GLY A 603 21.05 14.99 1.05
CA GLY A 603 20.53 15.37 2.37
C GLY A 603 19.72 14.25 3.01
N VAL A 604 18.80 13.65 2.26
CA VAL A 604 17.98 12.50 2.70
C VAL A 604 18.86 11.30 3.04
N GLN A 605 19.81 10.97 2.17
CA GLN A 605 20.77 9.89 2.40
C GLN A 605 21.63 10.13 3.64
N ASN A 606 22.03 11.38 3.90
CA ASN A 606 22.84 11.70 5.07
C ASN A 606 22.07 11.55 6.39
N ARG A 607 20.76 11.84 6.42
CA ARG A 607 19.90 11.57 7.58
C ARG A 607 19.90 10.07 7.92
N ALA A 608 19.66 9.23 6.90
CA ALA A 608 19.71 7.79 7.05
C ALA A 608 21.09 7.31 7.49
N ARG A 609 22.16 7.85 6.91
CA ARG A 609 23.55 7.54 7.30
C ARG A 609 23.79 7.79 8.79
N ILE A 610 23.38 8.95 9.31
CA ILE A 610 23.60 9.32 10.72
C ILE A 610 22.88 8.35 11.66
N ALA A 611 21.56 8.18 11.47
CA ALA A 611 20.75 7.34 12.36
C ALA A 611 21.18 5.85 12.30
N LEU A 612 21.23 5.29 11.10
CA LEU A 612 21.43 3.84 10.91
C LEU A 612 22.87 3.41 11.23
N THR A 613 23.87 4.25 10.93
CA THR A 613 25.25 3.96 11.35
C THR A 613 25.35 3.98 12.88
N LYS A 614 24.70 4.93 13.55
CA LYS A 614 24.69 4.98 15.02
C LYS A 614 23.99 3.76 15.61
N PHE A 615 22.86 3.30 15.04
CA PHE A 615 22.20 2.07 15.48
C PHE A 615 23.15 0.87 15.42
N ARG A 616 23.88 0.74 14.32
CA ARG A 616 24.88 -0.31 14.13
C ARG A 616 26.04 -0.19 15.11
N GLU A 617 26.55 1.01 15.38
CA GLU A 617 27.60 1.25 16.39
C GLU A 617 27.16 0.89 17.81
N LEU A 618 25.89 1.12 18.13
CA LEU A 618 25.28 0.66 19.37
C LEU A 618 25.09 -0.87 19.39
N GLY A 619 25.21 -1.53 18.23
CA GLY A 619 25.07 -2.97 18.01
C GLY A 619 23.62 -3.44 17.88
N VAL A 620 22.68 -2.55 17.57
CA VAL A 620 21.27 -2.91 17.36
C VAL A 620 21.19 -3.84 16.16
N ARG A 621 20.51 -4.98 16.32
CA ARG A 621 20.44 -6.07 15.31
C ARG A 621 19.06 -6.30 14.73
N TYR A 622 18.08 -5.46 15.10
CA TYR A 622 16.76 -5.43 14.49
C TYR A 622 16.41 -3.97 14.24
N VAL A 623 16.09 -3.64 12.99
CA VAL A 623 15.61 -2.31 12.61
C VAL A 623 14.32 -2.44 11.82
N LYS A 624 13.26 -1.80 12.32
CA LYS A 624 12.03 -1.56 11.58
C LYS A 624 12.21 -0.33 10.70
N LEU A 625 11.96 -0.45 9.40
CA LEU A 625 11.97 0.64 8.44
C LEU A 625 10.55 0.90 7.95
N ASP A 626 10.06 2.12 8.14
CA ASP A 626 8.65 2.45 7.88
C ASP A 626 8.50 3.58 6.85
N PHE A 627 7.28 3.76 6.35
CA PHE A 627 6.89 4.78 5.36
C PHE A 627 7.81 4.80 4.13
N LEU A 628 8.12 3.61 3.62
CA LEU A 628 8.96 3.43 2.44
C LEU A 628 8.24 3.74 1.13
N THR A 629 6.91 3.60 1.06
CA THR A 629 6.13 3.98 -0.12
C THR A 629 6.35 5.46 -0.50
N HIS A 630 6.62 6.33 0.46
CA HIS A 630 6.91 7.75 0.22
C HIS A 630 8.12 7.97 -0.69
N GLY A 631 9.17 7.14 -0.57
CA GLY A 631 10.33 7.20 -1.46
C GLY A 631 10.11 6.51 -2.80
N TYR A 632 9.00 5.79 -2.97
CA TYR A 632 8.71 4.95 -4.12
C TYR A 632 7.92 5.66 -5.22
N VAL A 633 7.17 6.71 -4.90
CA VAL A 633 6.26 7.40 -5.82
C VAL A 633 6.96 8.07 -7.01
N GLU A 634 6.22 8.24 -8.10
CA GLU A 634 6.64 9.03 -9.26
C GLU A 634 6.66 10.52 -8.94
N ALA A 635 7.62 11.24 -9.53
CA ALA A 635 7.81 12.66 -9.33
C ALA A 635 8.08 13.39 -10.64
N ASP A 636 8.18 14.71 -10.60
CA ASP A 636 8.60 15.55 -11.73
C ASP A 636 10.07 15.36 -12.08
N SER A 637 10.89 15.15 -11.06
CA SER A 637 12.33 14.92 -11.16
C SER A 637 12.89 14.40 -9.84
N TRP A 638 14.09 13.83 -9.90
CA TRP A 638 14.91 13.44 -8.76
C TRP A 638 16.21 14.24 -8.74
N TYR A 639 16.87 14.30 -7.59
CA TYR A 639 18.17 14.93 -7.41
C TYR A 639 19.22 14.28 -8.30
N ASP A 640 19.21 12.95 -8.43
CA ASP A 640 20.00 12.26 -9.45
C ASP A 640 19.33 12.38 -10.82
N PRO A 641 19.91 13.13 -11.78
CA PRO A 641 19.29 13.35 -13.08
C PRO A 641 19.37 12.13 -14.01
N GLN A 642 20.04 11.04 -13.60
CA GLN A 642 20.05 9.78 -14.36
C GLN A 642 18.85 8.88 -14.05
N VAL A 643 18.18 9.12 -12.92
CA VAL A 643 16.97 8.41 -12.53
C VAL A 643 15.80 8.87 -13.40
N GLN A 644 15.00 7.90 -13.85
CA GLN A 644 13.87 8.13 -14.75
C GLN A 644 12.52 7.73 -14.14
N THR A 645 12.52 6.98 -13.02
CA THR A 645 11.33 6.42 -12.39
C THR A 645 11.46 6.40 -10.86
N GLY A 646 10.33 6.37 -10.16
CA GLY A 646 10.32 6.26 -8.69
C GLY A 646 10.93 4.95 -8.18
N GLN A 647 10.76 3.85 -8.92
CA GLN A 647 11.40 2.55 -8.60
C GLN A 647 12.93 2.63 -8.65
N GLN A 648 13.51 3.36 -9.61
CA GLN A 648 14.97 3.54 -9.69
C GLN A 648 15.49 4.40 -8.53
N ALA A 649 14.78 5.49 -8.19
CA ALA A 649 15.10 6.32 -7.03
C ALA A 649 15.08 5.49 -5.74
N PHE A 650 13.99 4.76 -5.52
CA PHE A 650 13.79 3.91 -4.35
C PHE A 650 14.90 2.86 -4.21
N ALA A 651 15.25 2.17 -5.29
CA ALA A 651 16.32 1.18 -5.29
C ALA A 651 17.67 1.80 -4.89
N GLN A 652 18.02 2.95 -5.48
CA GLN A 652 19.25 3.68 -5.16
C GLN A 652 19.30 4.09 -3.68
N GLY A 653 18.20 4.61 -3.13
CA GLY A 653 18.13 4.98 -1.71
C GLY A 653 18.22 3.76 -0.79
N MET A 654 17.51 2.68 -1.11
CA MET A 654 17.48 1.47 -0.30
C MET A 654 18.83 0.72 -0.30
N ASP A 655 19.59 0.76 -1.39
CA ASP A 655 20.97 0.24 -1.43
C ASP A 655 21.87 0.94 -0.39
N LEU A 656 21.72 2.25 -0.23
CA LEU A 656 22.46 3.02 0.78
C LEU A 656 21.98 2.70 2.19
N VAL A 657 20.66 2.67 2.41
CA VAL A 657 20.04 2.29 3.70
C VAL A 657 20.56 0.94 4.17
N ARG A 658 20.56 -0.07 3.29
CA ARG A 658 21.13 -1.39 3.54
C ARG A 658 22.61 -1.29 3.90
N GLY A 659 23.39 -0.52 3.13
CA GLY A 659 24.81 -0.32 3.37
C GLY A 659 25.13 0.23 4.77
N TYR A 660 24.29 1.14 5.28
CA TYR A 660 24.46 1.71 6.62
C TYR A 660 24.11 0.72 7.74
N LEU A 661 23.07 -0.08 7.55
CA LEU A 661 22.63 -1.11 8.51
C LEU A 661 23.60 -2.30 8.60
N GLY A 662 24.23 -2.65 7.49
CA GLY A 662 25.10 -3.83 7.39
C GLY A 662 24.33 -5.15 7.27
N GLU A 663 25.07 -6.21 6.97
CA GLU A 663 24.49 -7.54 6.69
C GLU A 663 23.98 -8.28 7.94
N ASP A 664 24.49 -7.92 9.12
CA ASP A 664 24.21 -8.58 10.40
C ASP A 664 23.02 -7.96 11.16
N THR A 665 22.23 -7.12 10.48
CA THR A 665 21.03 -6.49 11.03
C THR A 665 19.79 -7.07 10.39
N PHE A 666 18.86 -7.58 11.20
CA PHE A 666 17.52 -7.95 10.76
C PHE A 666 16.74 -6.70 10.35
N VAL A 667 16.24 -6.65 9.12
CA VAL A 667 15.50 -5.51 8.59
C VAL A 667 14.07 -5.95 8.32
N ASP A 668 13.14 -5.21 8.91
CA ASP A 668 11.71 -5.44 8.83
C ASP A 668 11.02 -4.20 8.24
N LEU A 669 10.27 -4.38 7.15
CA LEU A 669 9.69 -3.26 6.39
C LEU A 669 8.22 -3.05 6.74
N ALA A 670 7.85 -1.80 6.94
CA ALA A 670 6.49 -1.33 7.12
C ALA A 670 6.18 -0.22 6.11
N ILE A 671 4.88 -0.04 5.82
CA ILE A 671 4.34 0.89 4.81
C ILE A 671 5.24 0.94 3.57
N SER A 672 5.30 -0.20 2.87
CA SER A 672 6.28 -0.45 1.81
C SER A 672 5.64 -1.13 0.60
N PRO A 673 6.21 -0.93 -0.61
CA PRO A 673 5.80 -1.72 -1.77
C PRO A 673 5.93 -3.22 -1.49
N VAL A 674 5.08 -4.03 -2.11
CA VAL A 674 4.99 -5.49 -1.85
C VAL A 674 6.31 -6.22 -2.03
N PHE A 675 7.17 -5.76 -2.94
CA PHE A 675 8.42 -6.43 -3.28
C PHE A 675 9.65 -5.53 -3.07
N ALA A 676 10.29 -5.73 -1.94
CA ALA A 676 11.51 -5.04 -1.51
C ALA A 676 12.50 -6.01 -0.80
N ALA A 677 12.37 -7.31 -1.06
CA ALA A 677 13.14 -8.37 -0.40
C ALA A 677 14.66 -8.34 -0.67
N THR A 678 15.11 -7.61 -1.69
CA THR A 678 16.54 -7.33 -1.91
C THR A 678 17.18 -6.62 -0.71
N TRP A 679 16.40 -5.85 0.06
CA TRP A 679 16.91 -5.01 1.15
C TRP A 679 16.49 -5.48 2.55
N ALA A 680 15.57 -6.44 2.66
CA ALA A 680 14.97 -6.82 3.95
C ALA A 680 14.73 -8.31 4.13
N HIS A 681 14.60 -8.73 5.39
CA HIS A 681 14.32 -10.10 5.78
C HIS A 681 12.83 -10.32 6.08
N ALA A 682 12.15 -9.28 6.55
CA ALA A 682 10.72 -9.31 6.79
C ALA A 682 10.02 -8.08 6.20
N ARG A 683 8.71 -8.24 5.99
CA ARG A 683 7.81 -7.17 5.58
C ARG A 683 6.46 -7.37 6.24
N ARG A 684 5.89 -6.27 6.74
CA ARG A 684 4.48 -6.15 7.13
C ARG A 684 3.55 -6.49 5.97
N ILE A 685 2.71 -7.50 6.14
CA ILE A 685 1.69 -7.85 5.14
C ILE A 685 0.37 -7.10 5.34
N SER A 686 0.15 -6.54 6.53
CA SER A 686 -1.01 -5.70 6.87
C SER A 686 -0.59 -4.29 7.32
N CYS A 687 -1.55 -3.36 7.34
CA CYS A 687 -1.44 -2.09 8.07
C CYS A 687 -1.48 -2.35 9.60
N ASP A 688 -1.47 -1.28 10.40
CA ASP A 688 -1.47 -1.37 11.86
C ASP A 688 -2.68 -2.16 12.40
N VAL A 689 -2.43 -3.12 13.30
CA VAL A 689 -3.46 -4.02 13.85
C VAL A 689 -3.60 -3.77 15.35
N HIS A 690 -4.67 -3.08 15.77
CA HIS A 690 -4.98 -2.83 17.20
C HIS A 690 -6.47 -2.75 17.54
N GLY A 691 -7.35 -2.94 16.53
CA GLY A 691 -8.81 -2.93 16.68
C GLY A 691 -9.36 -4.29 17.11
N ALA A 692 -10.68 -4.51 17.04
CA ALA A 692 -11.39 -5.72 17.49
C ALA A 692 -11.01 -7.02 16.75
N LEU A 693 -11.67 -8.15 17.05
CA LEU A 693 -11.45 -9.40 16.30
C LEU A 693 -11.93 -9.32 14.84
N ASN A 694 -13.02 -8.60 14.58
CA ASN A 694 -13.64 -8.45 13.26
C ASN A 694 -13.94 -6.97 12.96
N ASN A 695 -14.22 -6.65 11.70
CA ASN A 695 -14.52 -5.28 11.24
C ASN A 695 -15.94 -4.79 11.58
N TRP A 696 -16.62 -5.35 12.58
CA TRP A 696 -18.04 -5.05 12.79
C TRP A 696 -18.26 -3.79 13.63
N HIS A 697 -18.68 -2.71 12.97
CA HIS A 697 -19.44 -1.63 13.60
C HIS A 697 -20.63 -1.24 12.72
N PRO A 698 -21.86 -1.19 13.27
CA PRO A 698 -23.07 -0.99 12.48
C PRO A 698 -23.20 0.43 11.86
N GLU A 699 -22.43 1.41 12.35
CA GLU A 699 -22.60 2.83 11.95
C GLU A 699 -21.29 3.51 11.49
N ASP A 700 -20.12 2.87 11.66
CA ASP A 700 -18.80 3.48 11.41
C ASP A 700 -17.74 2.40 11.10
N PRO A 701 -17.79 1.78 9.92
CA PRO A 701 -16.89 0.68 9.56
C PRO A 701 -15.41 1.11 9.40
N ASP A 702 -15.12 2.40 9.26
CA ASP A 702 -13.76 2.91 9.05
C ASP A 702 -12.94 2.93 10.33
N ARG A 703 -13.61 3.16 11.47
CA ARG A 703 -12.98 3.11 12.79
C ARG A 703 -12.42 1.72 13.15
N TYR A 704 -12.81 0.66 12.44
CA TYR A 704 -12.51 -0.74 12.82
C TYR A 704 -11.79 -1.58 11.75
N GLN A 705 -11.16 -0.94 10.76
CA GLN A 705 -10.36 -1.66 9.75
C GLN A 705 -9.09 -2.34 10.32
N LYS A 706 -8.77 -2.09 11.60
CA LYS A 706 -7.54 -2.53 12.29
C LYS A 706 -7.66 -3.90 12.98
N SER A 707 -8.56 -4.76 12.52
CA SER A 707 -8.97 -5.98 13.23
C SER A 707 -8.02 -7.17 13.02
N THR A 708 -8.13 -8.19 13.88
CA THR A 708 -7.42 -9.47 13.65
C THR A 708 -7.86 -10.14 12.34
N GLU A 709 -9.14 -10.02 11.98
CA GLU A 709 -9.65 -10.51 10.70
C GLU A 709 -9.02 -9.78 9.51
N TYR A 710 -8.74 -8.48 9.63
CA TYR A 710 -8.02 -7.72 8.59
C TYR A 710 -6.59 -8.24 8.36
N LEU A 711 -5.83 -8.48 9.43
CA LEU A 711 -4.54 -9.17 9.35
C LEU A 711 -4.70 -10.51 8.62
N LEU A 712 -5.69 -11.29 9.00
CA LEU A 712 -5.94 -12.61 8.42
C LEU A 712 -6.43 -12.54 6.97
N ASN A 713 -7.04 -11.45 6.51
CA ASN A 713 -7.31 -11.21 5.08
C ASN A 713 -5.99 -11.05 4.33
N SER A 714 -5.06 -10.25 4.88
CA SER A 714 -3.73 -10.08 4.32
C SER A 714 -2.97 -11.41 4.26
N LEU A 715 -3.06 -12.25 5.29
CA LEU A 715 -2.49 -13.59 5.28
C LEU A 715 -3.19 -14.52 4.27
N SER A 716 -4.52 -14.46 4.16
CA SER A 716 -5.32 -15.29 3.26
C SER A 716 -4.90 -15.18 1.80
N TYR A 717 -4.40 -14.01 1.39
CA TYR A 717 -4.01 -13.76 0.01
C TYR A 717 -2.55 -13.35 -0.16
N GLY A 718 -1.80 -13.24 0.94
CA GLY A 718 -0.39 -12.84 1.00
C GLY A 718 0.55 -13.86 1.65
N TRP A 719 0.08 -15.02 2.15
CA TRP A 719 0.96 -16.01 2.82
C TRP A 719 2.17 -16.43 1.97
N TRP A 720 2.02 -16.47 0.64
CA TRP A 720 3.08 -16.84 -0.30
C TRP A 720 4.26 -15.85 -0.32
N LEU A 721 4.11 -14.66 0.25
CA LEU A 721 5.22 -13.71 0.46
C LEU A 721 6.30 -14.31 1.39
N ASP A 722 5.98 -15.37 2.12
CA ASP A 722 6.94 -16.20 2.86
C ASP A 722 7.95 -16.94 1.95
N GLN A 723 7.70 -16.95 0.63
CA GLN A 723 8.66 -17.40 -0.38
C GLN A 723 9.52 -16.25 -0.94
N VAL A 724 9.18 -15.00 -0.61
CA VAL A 724 9.86 -13.78 -1.07
C VAL A 724 10.71 -13.18 0.06
N TYR A 725 10.21 -13.23 1.29
CA TYR A 725 10.87 -12.78 2.51
C TYR A 725 11.22 -13.97 3.39
N ALA A 726 12.18 -13.79 4.32
CA ALA A 726 12.46 -14.81 5.32
C ALA A 726 11.31 -14.97 6.32
N TYR A 727 10.54 -13.90 6.56
CA TYR A 727 9.32 -13.94 7.38
C TYR A 727 8.31 -12.91 6.89
N ASN A 728 7.03 -13.24 6.95
CA ASN A 728 5.98 -12.21 6.95
C ASN A 728 5.81 -11.61 8.34
N ASP A 729 5.55 -10.30 8.40
CA ASP A 729 5.14 -9.61 9.63
C ASP A 729 3.64 -9.29 9.56
N GLY A 730 2.89 -9.76 10.55
CA GLY A 730 1.45 -9.47 10.69
C GLY A 730 1.16 -8.17 11.42
N ASP A 731 2.20 -7.40 11.73
CA ASP A 731 2.21 -6.36 12.76
C ASP A 731 2.21 -6.93 14.19
N HIS A 732 2.49 -6.05 15.15
CA HIS A 732 2.42 -6.35 16.56
C HIS A 732 0.98 -6.57 17.06
N ILE A 733 0.82 -7.33 18.15
CA ILE A 733 -0.50 -7.62 18.75
C ILE A 733 -0.68 -7.02 20.14
N GLN A 734 -1.93 -6.75 20.50
CA GLN A 734 -2.34 -6.17 21.79
C GLN A 734 -3.64 -6.83 22.29
N PHE A 735 -3.75 -6.99 23.60
CA PHE A 735 -4.93 -7.42 24.35
C PHE A 735 -5.78 -6.24 24.81
N GLY A 736 -5.19 -5.06 24.95
CA GLY A 736 -5.89 -3.80 25.19
C GLY A 736 -6.52 -3.21 23.92
N ASN A 737 -7.58 -2.43 24.11
CA ASN A 737 -8.17 -1.58 23.08
C ASN A 737 -7.58 -0.16 23.21
N TYR A 738 -6.61 0.17 22.36
CA TYR A 738 -5.83 1.41 22.48
C TYR A 738 -6.24 2.48 21.46
N GLU A 739 -6.23 3.73 21.90
CA GLU A 739 -6.22 4.95 21.06
C GLU A 739 -5.04 5.85 21.46
N TYR A 740 -4.80 6.92 20.70
CA TYR A 740 -3.64 7.81 20.86
C TYR A 740 -4.07 9.26 21.13
N ASP A 741 -3.37 9.93 22.05
CA ASP A 741 -3.58 11.35 22.32
C ASP A 741 -2.87 12.26 21.28
N ASP A 742 -2.97 13.57 21.46
CA ASP A 742 -2.35 14.58 20.59
C ASP A 742 -0.81 14.55 20.59
N GLN A 743 -0.22 13.85 21.55
CA GLN A 743 1.22 13.63 21.69
C GLN A 743 1.61 12.20 21.26
N ALA A 744 0.69 11.47 20.63
CA ALA A 744 0.84 10.07 20.24
C ALA A 744 1.13 9.11 21.41
N ASN A 745 0.73 9.43 22.64
CA ASN A 745 0.76 8.47 23.74
C ASN A 745 -0.47 7.55 23.66
N ALA A 746 -0.25 6.25 23.79
CA ALA A 746 -1.34 5.28 23.80
C ALA A 746 -2.08 5.26 25.16
N TYR A 747 -3.41 5.22 25.10
CA TYR A 747 -4.32 5.08 26.24
C TYR A 747 -5.44 4.08 25.92
N LEU A 748 -6.04 3.47 26.96
CA LEU A 748 -7.11 2.50 26.79
C LEU A 748 -8.47 3.19 26.58
N LEU A 749 -9.23 2.71 25.61
CA LEU A 749 -10.59 3.17 25.31
C LEU A 749 -11.63 2.28 26.02
N ASP A 750 -12.56 2.89 26.77
CA ASP A 750 -13.59 2.18 27.55
C ASP A 750 -15.00 2.16 26.90
N ASP A 751 -15.23 2.90 25.80
CA ASP A 751 -16.55 3.04 25.16
C ASP A 751 -16.39 3.25 23.63
N PRO A 752 -17.13 2.54 22.74
CA PRO A 752 -18.20 1.56 23.00
C PRO A 752 -17.75 0.11 23.23
N TYR A 753 -16.45 -0.15 23.28
CA TYR A 753 -15.88 -1.49 23.45
C TYR A 753 -15.15 -1.61 24.80
N PRO A 754 -14.99 -2.84 25.33
CA PRO A 754 -14.20 -3.01 26.55
C PRO A 754 -12.75 -2.58 26.30
N SER A 755 -12.15 -1.91 27.28
CA SER A 755 -10.72 -1.57 27.27
C SER A 755 -9.80 -2.77 27.14
N ILE A 756 -10.31 -3.97 27.41
CA ILE A 756 -9.55 -5.21 27.31
C ILE A 756 -10.38 -6.22 26.55
N TRP A 757 -9.82 -6.71 25.45
CA TRP A 757 -10.50 -7.68 24.61
C TRP A 757 -10.74 -8.99 25.36
N PRO A 758 -11.86 -9.69 25.07
CA PRO A 758 -12.16 -10.99 25.64
C PRO A 758 -11.03 -12.01 25.41
N GLU A 759 -10.94 -12.99 26.29
CA GLU A 759 -9.88 -14.01 26.24
C GLU A 759 -9.76 -14.73 24.89
N GLY A 760 -10.90 -15.08 24.28
CA GLY A 760 -10.94 -15.75 22.98
C GLY A 760 -10.32 -14.90 21.89
N GLN A 761 -10.60 -13.59 21.89
CA GLN A 761 -10.01 -12.65 20.95
C GLN A 761 -8.50 -12.54 21.17
N ASN A 762 -8.03 -12.54 22.43
CA ASN A 762 -6.60 -12.48 22.73
C ASN A 762 -5.86 -13.75 22.29
N ARG A 763 -6.49 -14.94 22.40
CA ARG A 763 -5.94 -16.18 21.80
C ARG A 763 -5.89 -16.09 20.27
N ALA A 764 -6.92 -15.54 19.64
CA ALA A 764 -6.96 -15.35 18.20
C ALA A 764 -5.83 -14.41 17.74
N ARG A 765 -5.59 -13.30 18.43
CA ARG A 765 -4.47 -12.39 18.15
C ARG A 765 -3.10 -13.04 18.30
N VAL A 766 -2.88 -13.80 19.38
CA VAL A 766 -1.63 -14.55 19.52
C VAL A 766 -1.48 -15.53 18.37
N THR A 767 -2.56 -16.26 18.04
CA THR A 767 -2.51 -17.24 16.95
C THR A 767 -2.28 -16.57 15.60
N SER A 768 -2.84 -15.39 15.34
CA SER A 768 -2.63 -14.68 14.07
C SER A 768 -1.16 -14.27 13.88
N ALA A 769 -0.49 -13.77 14.92
CA ALA A 769 0.95 -13.50 14.85
C ALA A 769 1.76 -14.79 14.64
N VAL A 770 1.46 -15.84 15.42
CA VAL A 770 2.15 -17.15 15.36
C VAL A 770 2.09 -17.80 13.97
N ILE A 771 0.97 -17.65 13.25
CA ILE A 771 0.80 -18.26 11.92
C ILE A 771 1.19 -17.35 10.76
N THR A 772 1.65 -16.13 11.06
CA THR A 772 2.11 -15.17 10.04
C THR A 772 3.63 -15.19 9.93
N GLY A 773 4.35 -15.22 11.05
CA GLY A 773 5.81 -15.30 11.05
C GLY A 773 6.41 -14.55 12.23
N VAL A 774 6.67 -13.25 12.06
CA VAL A 774 7.18 -12.37 13.13
C VAL A 774 6.16 -12.30 14.28
N TYR A 775 6.63 -12.50 15.52
CA TYR A 775 5.77 -12.55 16.71
C TYR A 775 6.12 -11.43 17.72
N LEU A 776 5.49 -10.27 17.53
CA LEU A 776 5.66 -9.10 18.38
C LEU A 776 4.41 -8.80 19.21
N VAL A 777 4.58 -8.54 20.51
CA VAL A 777 3.52 -7.99 21.38
C VAL A 777 3.77 -6.50 21.62
N SER A 778 2.71 -5.72 21.82
CA SER A 778 2.82 -4.30 22.13
C SER A 778 1.80 -3.90 23.17
N GLU A 779 2.24 -3.85 24.42
CA GLU A 779 1.37 -3.66 25.58
C GLU A 779 1.99 -2.70 26.59
N ASP A 780 1.16 -2.07 27.42
CA ASP A 780 1.68 -1.44 28.64
C ASP A 780 1.98 -2.52 29.70
N LEU A 781 3.21 -3.03 29.66
CA LEU A 781 3.71 -4.06 30.59
C LEU A 781 4.38 -3.45 31.84
N THR A 782 4.34 -2.13 32.00
CA THR A 782 4.91 -1.43 33.15
C THR A 782 4.11 -1.72 34.44
N PRO A 783 4.64 -1.39 35.63
CA PRO A 783 3.88 -1.51 36.87
C PRO A 783 2.55 -0.73 36.90
N THR A 784 2.42 0.32 36.09
CA THR A 784 1.21 1.14 35.95
C THR A 784 0.26 0.65 34.87
N GLY A 785 0.70 -0.30 34.01
CA GLY A 785 -0.13 -0.94 33.01
C GLY A 785 -1.27 -1.74 33.62
N HIS A 786 -2.33 -1.98 32.83
CA HIS A 786 -3.55 -2.59 33.34
C HIS A 786 -3.29 -4.01 33.89
N PRO A 787 -3.74 -4.35 35.12
CA PRO A 787 -3.44 -5.65 35.74
C PRO A 787 -3.88 -6.86 34.91
N THR A 788 -5.05 -6.80 34.27
CA THR A 788 -5.56 -7.86 33.39
C THR A 788 -4.70 -8.06 32.15
N ILE A 789 -4.17 -6.99 31.53
CA ILE A 789 -3.26 -7.09 30.38
C ILE A 789 -2.00 -7.84 30.79
N ARG A 790 -1.38 -7.44 31.91
CA ARG A 790 -0.20 -8.13 32.47
C ARG A 790 -0.48 -9.58 32.85
N ALA A 791 -1.69 -9.89 33.34
CA ALA A 791 -2.10 -11.27 33.61
C ALA A 791 -2.24 -12.08 32.30
N ARG A 792 -2.84 -11.50 31.26
CA ARG A 792 -2.96 -12.13 29.93
C ARG A 792 -1.62 -12.37 29.27
N ALA A 793 -0.69 -11.43 29.37
CA ALA A 793 0.67 -11.61 28.87
C ALA A 793 1.33 -12.85 29.50
N ARG A 794 1.23 -13.02 30.83
CA ARG A 794 1.79 -14.20 31.53
C ARG A 794 1.17 -15.52 31.10
N GLU A 795 -0.12 -15.52 30.82
CA GLU A 795 -0.89 -16.73 30.49
C GLU A 795 -0.73 -17.13 29.01
N LEU A 796 -0.84 -16.17 28.10
CA LEU A 796 -0.90 -16.44 26.66
C LEU A 796 0.48 -16.51 26.00
N LEU A 797 1.41 -15.61 26.35
CA LEU A 797 2.72 -15.51 25.71
C LEU A 797 3.72 -16.58 26.18
N GLN A 798 3.35 -17.38 27.19
CA GLN A 798 4.21 -18.43 27.75
C GLN A 798 3.70 -19.85 27.45
N ASN A 799 2.70 -20.01 26.57
CA ASN A 799 2.24 -21.33 26.21
C ASN A 799 3.34 -22.07 25.41
N PRO A 800 3.95 -23.14 25.96
CA PRO A 800 5.11 -23.76 25.33
C PRO A 800 4.75 -24.50 24.02
N ALA A 801 3.50 -24.91 23.83
CA ALA A 801 3.08 -25.55 22.59
C ALA A 801 2.88 -24.53 21.46
N VAL A 802 2.36 -23.35 21.79
CA VAL A 802 2.17 -22.23 20.84
C VAL A 802 3.53 -21.60 20.49
N ASN A 803 4.40 -21.35 21.47
CA ASN A 803 5.72 -20.76 21.21
C ASN A 803 6.60 -21.69 20.37
N ARG A 804 6.56 -23.01 20.59
CA ARG A 804 7.26 -23.97 19.71
C ARG A 804 6.75 -23.95 18.27
N LEU A 805 5.48 -23.62 18.05
CA LEU A 805 4.96 -23.46 16.68
C LEU A 805 5.49 -22.16 16.07
N ALA A 806 5.44 -21.04 16.79
CA ALA A 806 5.96 -19.76 16.30
C ALA A 806 7.47 -19.82 15.97
N GLU A 807 8.24 -20.68 16.63
CA GLU A 807 9.66 -20.90 16.30
C GLU A 807 9.90 -21.44 14.88
N HIS A 808 8.88 -21.98 14.21
CA HIS A 808 9.01 -22.38 12.80
C HIS A 808 9.08 -21.16 11.87
N GLY A 809 8.39 -20.06 12.21
CA GLY A 809 8.37 -18.84 11.41
C GLY A 809 7.56 -18.89 10.10
N ASP A 810 7.04 -20.06 9.72
CA ASP A 810 6.31 -20.25 8.47
C ASP A 810 4.93 -19.56 8.48
N SER A 811 4.59 -18.89 7.37
CA SER A 811 3.22 -18.44 7.11
C SER A 811 2.27 -19.61 6.83
N PHE A 812 1.08 -19.59 7.43
CA PHE A 812 0.08 -20.62 7.13
C PHE A 812 -0.72 -20.26 5.88
N ALA A 813 -0.85 -21.23 4.98
CA ALA A 813 -1.70 -21.11 3.80
C ALA A 813 -3.18 -21.26 4.17
N PRO A 814 -4.11 -20.56 3.50
CA PRO A 814 -5.55 -20.78 3.68
C PRO A 814 -5.94 -22.19 3.22
N VAL A 815 -6.85 -22.87 3.94
CA VAL A 815 -7.44 -24.13 3.49
C VAL A 815 -8.43 -23.90 2.34
N ASP A 816 -9.23 -22.85 2.49
CA ASP A 816 -10.20 -22.32 1.53
C ASP A 816 -9.99 -20.81 1.43
N PRO A 817 -10.28 -20.16 0.28
CA PRO A 817 -10.31 -18.71 0.22
C PRO A 817 -11.39 -18.14 1.16
N GLY A 818 -11.38 -16.82 1.31
CA GLY A 818 -12.43 -16.09 2.01
C GLY A 818 -13.83 -16.39 1.47
N PRO A 819 -14.89 -16.33 2.31
CA PRO A 819 -16.25 -16.64 1.89
C PRO A 819 -16.78 -15.68 0.80
N ASP A 820 -16.27 -14.45 0.78
CA ASP A 820 -16.60 -13.40 -0.18
C ASP A 820 -15.32 -12.68 -0.65
N ALA A 821 -15.47 -11.54 -1.33
CA ALA A 821 -14.36 -10.78 -1.90
C ALA A 821 -13.40 -10.19 -0.85
N PHE A 822 -13.85 -9.88 0.36
CA PHE A 822 -13.07 -9.12 1.33
C PHE A 822 -12.78 -9.90 2.61
N THR A 823 -13.68 -10.79 3.03
CA THR A 823 -13.56 -11.52 4.30
C THR A 823 -12.41 -12.52 4.24
N ALA A 824 -11.63 -12.59 5.31
CA ALA A 824 -10.54 -13.53 5.49
C ALA A 824 -11.01 -14.99 5.43
N ALA A 825 -10.10 -15.88 5.03
CA ALA A 825 -10.26 -17.30 5.29
C ALA A 825 -10.34 -17.54 6.81
N ASP A 826 -11.11 -18.53 7.24
CA ASP A 826 -11.29 -18.82 8.68
C ASP A 826 -10.47 -20.02 9.16
N THR A 827 -9.75 -20.68 8.25
CA THR A 827 -8.99 -21.90 8.53
C THR A 827 -7.70 -21.91 7.72
N PHE A 828 -6.57 -22.03 8.41
CA PHE A 828 -5.22 -21.95 7.84
C PHE A 828 -4.40 -23.16 8.28
N TRP A 829 -3.42 -23.56 7.47
CA TRP A 829 -2.59 -24.71 7.77
C TRP A 829 -1.15 -24.54 7.29
N SER A 830 -0.25 -25.29 7.94
CA SER A 830 1.13 -25.48 7.49
C SER A 830 1.58 -26.89 7.87
N ARG A 831 2.67 -27.36 7.25
CA ARG A 831 3.30 -28.64 7.55
C ARG A 831 4.76 -28.41 7.91
N HIS A 832 5.16 -28.87 9.09
CA HIS A 832 6.54 -28.90 9.53
C HIS A 832 6.94 -30.34 9.86
N GLY A 833 7.86 -30.89 9.05
CA GLY A 833 8.21 -32.31 9.09
C GLY A 833 6.98 -33.21 8.87
N SER A 834 6.74 -34.15 9.80
CA SER A 834 5.57 -35.05 9.77
C SER A 834 4.33 -34.47 10.46
N THR A 835 4.40 -33.25 10.99
CA THR A 835 3.29 -32.62 11.73
C THR A 835 2.57 -31.63 10.82
N THR A 836 1.25 -31.78 10.72
CA THR A 836 0.38 -30.77 10.11
C THR A 836 -0.25 -29.93 11.20
N TYR A 837 -0.12 -28.62 11.11
CA TYR A 837 -0.74 -27.67 12.01
C TYR A 837 -1.95 -27.03 11.34
N LEU A 838 -3.00 -26.79 12.11
CA LEU A 838 -4.25 -26.20 11.62
C LEU A 838 -4.76 -25.16 12.62
N ALA A 839 -4.89 -23.91 12.17
CA ALA A 839 -5.53 -22.83 12.92
C ALA A 839 -6.95 -22.64 12.38
N ALA A 840 -7.96 -22.68 13.25
CA ALA A 840 -9.36 -22.47 12.91
C ALA A 840 -9.92 -21.32 13.75
N PHE A 841 -10.18 -20.19 13.10
CA PHE A 841 -10.72 -18.97 13.70
C PHE A 841 -12.24 -18.96 13.66
N ASN A 842 -12.86 -18.17 14.53
CA ASN A 842 -14.27 -17.84 14.45
C ASN A 842 -14.45 -16.34 14.71
N TYR A 843 -14.74 -15.60 13.65
CA TYR A 843 -14.99 -14.17 13.71
C TYR A 843 -16.39 -13.81 14.23
N GLY A 844 -17.30 -14.79 14.34
CA GLY A 844 -18.69 -14.55 14.71
C GLY A 844 -18.97 -14.68 16.21
N SER A 845 -20.11 -14.14 16.62
CA SER A 845 -20.60 -14.12 18.01
C SER A 845 -21.26 -15.43 18.48
N SER A 846 -21.23 -16.48 17.67
CA SER A 846 -21.76 -17.81 18.02
C SER A 846 -20.77 -18.91 17.66
N PRO A 847 -20.79 -20.08 18.33
CA PRO A 847 -19.84 -21.16 18.04
C PRO A 847 -19.88 -21.62 16.57
N ARG A 848 -18.71 -21.71 15.94
CA ARG A 848 -18.54 -22.17 14.55
C ARG A 848 -18.17 -23.66 14.51
N PRO A 849 -18.88 -24.51 13.76
CA PRO A 849 -18.45 -25.88 13.52
C PRO A 849 -17.31 -25.92 12.49
N VAL A 850 -16.32 -26.77 12.73
CA VAL A 850 -15.24 -27.09 11.78
C VAL A 850 -15.41 -28.55 11.38
N SER A 851 -15.55 -28.79 10.07
CA SER A 851 -15.65 -30.12 9.47
C SER A 851 -14.73 -30.18 8.26
N LEU A 852 -13.55 -30.77 8.41
CA LEU A 852 -12.51 -30.76 7.40
C LEU A 852 -12.03 -32.18 7.08
N ASP A 853 -12.15 -32.59 5.81
CA ASP A 853 -11.56 -33.84 5.33
C ASP A 853 -10.03 -33.72 5.35
N LEU A 854 -9.38 -34.68 6.01
CA LEU A 854 -7.92 -34.66 6.23
C LEU A 854 -7.13 -34.76 4.92
N GLU A 855 -7.69 -35.41 3.90
CA GLU A 855 -7.12 -35.47 2.55
C GLU A 855 -6.89 -34.07 1.97
N ARG A 856 -7.70 -33.06 2.33
CA ARG A 856 -7.51 -31.67 1.91
C ARG A 856 -6.25 -31.02 2.46
N LEU A 857 -5.72 -31.57 3.55
CA LEU A 857 -4.43 -31.20 4.12
C LEU A 857 -3.30 -32.10 3.60
N GLY A 858 -3.57 -33.01 2.65
CA GLY A 858 -2.62 -34.02 2.19
C GLY A 858 -2.35 -35.12 3.21
N LEU A 859 -3.34 -35.45 4.05
CA LEU A 859 -3.25 -36.50 5.06
C LEU A 859 -4.13 -37.70 4.64
N ASP A 860 -3.49 -38.79 4.21
CA ASP A 860 -4.10 -40.00 3.60
C ASP A 860 -3.97 -41.28 4.45
N GLY A 861 -3.47 -41.16 5.67
CA GLY A 861 -3.24 -42.27 6.60
C GLY A 861 -4.48 -42.66 7.41
N ASP A 862 -4.47 -43.90 7.92
CA ASP A 862 -5.61 -44.51 8.62
C ASP A 862 -5.99 -43.80 9.94
N ARG A 863 -5.02 -43.20 10.64
CA ARG A 863 -5.22 -42.59 11.95
C ARG A 863 -4.13 -41.58 12.29
N TYR A 864 -4.55 -40.46 12.87
CA TYR A 864 -3.69 -39.40 13.37
C TYR A 864 -3.91 -39.14 14.85
N LEU A 865 -2.86 -38.73 15.55
CA LEU A 865 -2.94 -38.09 16.85
C LEU A 865 -3.30 -36.62 16.64
N LEU A 866 -4.18 -36.10 17.48
CA LEU A 866 -4.63 -34.71 17.47
C LEU A 866 -4.31 -34.08 18.82
N SER A 867 -3.71 -32.89 18.82
CA SER A 867 -3.48 -32.09 20.02
C SER A 867 -3.98 -30.66 19.80
N GLU A 868 -4.86 -30.16 20.66
CA GLU A 868 -5.28 -28.76 20.65
C GLU A 868 -4.33 -27.96 21.56
N LEU A 869 -3.60 -27.00 20.98
CA LEU A 869 -2.40 -26.41 21.58
C LEU A 869 -2.71 -25.38 22.69
N TRP A 870 -3.90 -24.77 22.68
CA TRP A 870 -4.30 -23.83 23.73
C TRP A 870 -4.76 -24.55 25.00
N THR A 871 -5.49 -25.65 24.86
CA THR A 871 -6.07 -26.40 25.99
C THR A 871 -5.26 -27.63 26.40
N GLY A 872 -4.29 -28.05 25.59
CA GLY A 872 -3.52 -29.28 25.78
C GLY A 872 -4.33 -30.56 25.60
N ARG A 873 -5.57 -30.47 25.11
CA ARG A 873 -6.44 -31.63 24.91
C ARG A 873 -5.93 -32.47 23.76
N THR A 874 -5.75 -33.77 24.01
CA THR A 874 -5.32 -34.74 23.01
C THR A 874 -6.44 -35.68 22.61
N GLY A 875 -6.31 -36.28 21.42
CA GLY A 875 -7.25 -37.25 20.88
C GLY A 875 -6.70 -37.95 19.65
N THR A 876 -7.58 -38.63 18.93
CA THR A 876 -7.27 -39.24 17.64
C THR A 876 -8.31 -38.84 16.61
N VAL A 877 -7.90 -38.69 15.36
CA VAL A 877 -8.77 -38.36 14.23
C VAL A 877 -8.50 -39.31 13.06
N ARG A 878 -9.54 -39.61 12.28
CA ARG A 878 -9.49 -40.41 11.05
C ARG A 878 -10.37 -39.75 10.02
N ASP A 879 -9.95 -39.73 8.76
CA ASP A 879 -10.66 -39.23 7.57
C ASP A 879 -11.08 -37.74 7.61
N ARG A 880 -11.68 -37.29 8.71
CA ARG A 880 -12.27 -35.96 8.90
C ARG A 880 -12.04 -35.44 10.32
N LEU A 881 -11.58 -34.20 10.42
CA LEU A 881 -11.59 -33.42 11.65
C LEU A 881 -13.00 -32.85 11.89
N SER A 882 -13.54 -33.05 13.09
CA SER A 882 -14.79 -32.44 13.55
C SER A 882 -14.55 -31.74 14.88
N ALA A 883 -14.70 -30.41 14.90
CA ALA A 883 -14.49 -29.57 16.07
C ALA A 883 -15.51 -28.42 16.11
N SER A 884 -15.53 -27.68 17.23
CA SER A 884 -16.27 -26.43 17.34
C SER A 884 -15.34 -25.37 17.93
N VAL A 885 -15.25 -24.24 17.23
CA VAL A 885 -14.53 -23.04 17.68
C VAL A 885 -15.55 -22.15 18.40
N PRO A 886 -15.31 -21.75 19.66
CA PRO A 886 -16.20 -20.83 20.37
C PRO A 886 -16.38 -19.50 19.62
N ALA A 887 -17.41 -18.75 19.99
CA ALA A 887 -17.60 -17.38 19.51
C ALA A 887 -16.34 -16.54 19.75
N GLU A 888 -15.94 -15.77 18.73
CA GLU A 888 -14.83 -14.82 18.81
C GLU A 888 -13.53 -15.40 19.39
N ASP A 889 -13.14 -16.59 18.90
CA ASP A 889 -12.03 -17.38 19.42
C ASP A 889 -11.31 -18.14 18.29
N VAL A 890 -10.27 -18.89 18.66
CA VAL A 890 -9.50 -19.76 17.78
C VAL A 890 -9.32 -21.15 18.40
N ARG A 891 -9.09 -22.13 17.54
CA ARG A 891 -8.53 -23.43 17.91
C ARG A 891 -7.29 -23.69 17.08
N LEU A 892 -6.25 -24.19 17.74
CA LEU A 892 -4.98 -24.47 17.09
C LEU A 892 -4.63 -25.93 17.31
N PHE A 893 -4.51 -26.69 16.23
CA PHE A 893 -4.31 -28.13 16.28
C PHE A 893 -2.94 -28.51 15.73
N ALA A 894 -2.30 -29.50 16.36
CA ALA A 894 -1.23 -30.29 15.77
C ALA A 894 -1.75 -31.70 15.46
N ILE A 895 -1.52 -32.15 14.23
CA ILE A 895 -1.97 -33.43 13.69
C ILE A 895 -0.72 -34.23 13.28
N THR A 896 -0.49 -35.38 13.91
CA THR A 896 0.69 -36.23 13.65
C THR A 896 0.28 -37.66 13.34
N PRO A 897 1.02 -38.40 12.49
CA PRO A 897 0.75 -39.81 12.25
C PRO A 897 0.72 -40.61 13.57
N ALA A 898 -0.35 -41.38 13.79
CA ALA A 898 -0.38 -42.36 14.86
C ALA A 898 0.29 -43.63 14.32
N GLY A 899 1.61 -43.74 14.49
CA GLY A 899 2.46 -44.73 13.80
C GLY A 899 2.12 -46.21 13.97
#